data_AF-A0A9X8GN12-F1
#
_entry.id   AF-A0A9X8GN12-F1
#
_cell.length_a   1.000
_cell.length_b   1.000
_cell.length_c   1.000
_cell.angle_alpha   90.00
_cell.angle_beta   90.00
_cell.angle_gamma   90.00
#
_symmetry.space_group_name_H-M   'P 1'
#
loop_
_entity.id
_entity.type
_entity.pdbx_description
1 polymer ?
#
loop_
_entity_poly.entity_id
_entity_poly.type
_entity_poly.pdbx_seq_one_letter_code
_entity_poly.pdbx_strand_id
1 'polypeptide(L)'
;MCVTQCENCRGPSPGTSLDVPPRHVNCRPRPLPHHSPTSKSYTWALRMRRTKPQGQHKAVNLDITTMGICRNAEKIYQLVSLEGVSPDALLDISAQDDNGEDVPAKVFRDTPTEAVVVLIDAHSNTSNISYTIYASDGAIQDASAWLEVGAATVSLRDAKLQSRMNYRVHKDLTSRIRDYDNGRQFLFSTIFIKKAIPDRGSAIVRVAVRVPWREDGEVALRVRDQALAPIDSAPIFMGSQKFDARFSGTVKFRETVFSVRLPRDERTVIFDAWDKADPHQHTFFELPKPDLDHLIYENEVLTRSADRDPYYNEWFHKQQAQPWELRLQSEVSFDNEVTWSVVVPLFHTTHQQFTDLVASFRAQSYAHWELVLVNASPEDGELAEEVAAAVASDERIRSITLHKNLGITLNTAAGIREATGDFVGFVDHDDTIEPDLFFHYTEAVNKEPETDVLYCDEDKIDPSGTHVKPFLKPQLEIDLLTCKNYICHMLAVRRSLLMSLEFDNPAFEGAQDHHLTLQAVEKARRVTHVPRVLYHWRMWETSTATSESSKGYAQEAGMNAVRAHFKRIGVDAEVTEGERPFSYHVFNRPPVEHPRVSILIPSRDHAELLQRCIDSIIGKTTYDSYEVLVIENNSERTETFSYYQQVQRENKGLVRVVTWEGKGGFNYSSLINFGAKESSGDYLLLLNNDMELRTPDWLERMVGLASRKDVGAVGALLLYPDNTVQHAGVIVSGSCANHFGIDLPESNHGYCNLIEDEQDLSAVTGACLMVSRENFQEVGGFDRDLAVAFNDVDFCLKLREQGLLVVYTPQVVLTHFESVSRGSDYSTDRVKRFAHEVGIMRERWSDYYGLGDPYYSPLLRSYEPLDTYWSF
;
A
#
# COMPACT_ATOMS: atom_id res chain seq x y z
N MET A 1 -4.82 -10.25 -3.99
CA MET A 1 -5.80 -10.31 -5.10
C MET A 1 -5.88 -8.87 -5.61
N CYS A 2 -5.51 -8.57 -6.87
CA CYS A 2 -5.16 -7.20 -7.35
C CYS A 2 -3.98 -6.59 -6.56
N VAL A 3 -2.72 -6.77 -6.93
CA VAL A 3 -2.02 -5.97 -7.95
C VAL A 3 -0.69 -6.69 -8.21
N THR A 4 -0.51 -7.29 -9.38
CA THR A 4 0.83 -7.30 -9.99
C THR A 4 0.80 -6.23 -11.07
N GLN A 5 1.65 -5.22 -10.91
CA GLN A 5 1.78 -4.08 -11.81
C GLN A 5 1.68 -4.51 -13.27
N CYS A 6 0.56 -4.20 -13.92
CA CYS A 6 0.51 -4.19 -15.36
C CYS A 6 1.00 -2.80 -15.80
N GLU A 7 2.30 -2.70 -16.11
CA GLU A 7 2.95 -1.50 -16.66
C GLU A 7 2.27 -0.95 -17.93
N ASN A 8 1.29 -1.66 -18.50
CA ASN A 8 0.56 -1.30 -19.72
C ASN A 8 -0.65 -0.36 -19.52
N CYS A 9 -0.94 0.14 -18.31
CA CYS A 9 -2.05 1.08 -18.11
C CYS A 9 -1.71 2.54 -18.46
N ARG A 10 -0.48 2.84 -18.86
CA ARG A 10 -0.15 4.13 -19.48
C ARG A 10 -0.65 4.12 -20.93
N GLY A 11 -1.84 4.69 -21.15
CA GLY A 11 -2.34 4.95 -22.49
C GLY A 11 -1.33 5.80 -23.28
N PRO A 12 -1.23 5.62 -24.62
CA PRO A 12 -0.31 6.40 -25.42
C PRO A 12 -0.74 7.87 -25.40
N SER A 13 0.19 8.75 -25.01
CA SER A 13 0.10 10.17 -25.34
C SER A 13 -0.02 10.32 -26.87
N PRO A 14 -0.85 11.26 -27.38
CA PRO A 14 -1.16 11.32 -28.79
C PRO A 14 0.05 11.83 -29.58
N GLY A 15 0.75 10.91 -30.26
CA GLY A 15 1.86 11.19 -31.15
C GLY A 15 1.60 10.63 -32.55
N THR A 16 1.42 11.55 -33.49
CA THR A 16 1.41 11.45 -34.96
C THR A 16 1.89 10.16 -35.64
N SER A 17 1.04 9.67 -36.54
CA SER A 17 1.19 8.60 -37.55
C SER A 17 2.47 8.60 -38.39
N LEU A 18 2.95 7.39 -38.77
CA LEU A 18 3.33 7.01 -40.14
C LEU A 18 3.53 5.48 -40.26
N ASP A 19 2.82 4.88 -41.22
CA ASP A 19 2.76 3.45 -41.59
C ASP A 19 4.06 2.88 -42.22
N VAL A 20 4.25 1.54 -42.13
CA VAL A 20 4.52 0.56 -43.25
C VAL A 20 4.90 -0.86 -42.69
N PRO A 21 4.50 -2.00 -43.34
CA PRO A 21 4.28 -3.31 -42.70
C PRO A 21 5.35 -4.42 -42.98
N PRO A 22 5.26 -5.61 -42.32
CA PRO A 22 6.31 -6.66 -42.34
C PRO A 22 6.12 -7.75 -43.42
N ARG A 23 7.19 -8.46 -43.79
CA ARG A 23 7.14 -9.65 -44.66
C ARG A 23 7.63 -10.93 -43.96
N HIS A 24 6.75 -11.92 -43.92
CA HIS A 24 6.98 -13.33 -43.56
C HIS A 24 7.80 -14.10 -44.60
N VAL A 25 8.57 -15.12 -44.18
CA VAL A 25 8.70 -16.41 -44.90
C VAL A 25 8.90 -17.57 -43.90
N ASN A 26 8.06 -18.61 -44.07
CA ASN A 26 8.04 -19.93 -43.42
C ASN A 26 9.20 -20.84 -43.87
N CYS A 27 9.59 -21.83 -43.05
CA CYS A 27 9.73 -23.25 -43.45
C CYS A 27 10.04 -24.19 -42.26
N ARG A 28 9.19 -25.21 -42.06
CA ARG A 28 9.39 -26.51 -41.34
C ARG A 28 9.78 -27.58 -42.40
N PRO A 29 10.38 -28.79 -42.12
CA PRO A 29 9.89 -29.87 -41.20
C PRO A 29 10.97 -30.78 -40.50
N ARG A 30 10.77 -31.32 -39.27
CA ARG A 30 10.40 -32.72 -38.84
C ARG A 30 11.31 -33.91 -39.32
N PRO A 31 11.34 -35.11 -38.67
CA PRO A 31 11.33 -35.46 -37.22
C PRO A 31 12.07 -36.80 -36.80
N LEU A 32 12.09 -37.12 -35.47
CA LEU A 32 12.09 -38.46 -34.77
C LEU A 32 13.36 -39.36 -34.74
N PRO A 33 13.49 -40.42 -33.87
CA PRO A 33 12.72 -40.83 -32.66
C PRO A 33 13.51 -41.37 -31.43
N HIS A 34 12.83 -41.39 -30.27
CA HIS A 34 12.75 -42.39 -29.16
C HIS A 34 13.97 -43.22 -28.67
N HIS A 35 14.25 -43.21 -27.35
CA HIS A 35 13.69 -44.16 -26.35
C HIS A 35 14.26 -43.95 -24.92
N SER A 36 13.35 -43.99 -23.94
CA SER A 36 13.50 -44.15 -22.48
C SER A 36 13.95 -45.59 -22.10
N PRO A 37 14.04 -46.06 -20.82
CA PRO A 37 13.59 -45.47 -19.54
C PRO A 37 14.43 -45.80 -18.27
N THR A 38 13.92 -45.32 -17.11
CA THR A 38 13.99 -45.91 -15.74
C THR A 38 15.33 -45.95 -14.98
N SER A 39 15.44 -45.79 -13.66
CA SER A 39 14.56 -45.43 -12.54
C SER A 39 15.41 -45.38 -11.25
N LYS A 40 14.85 -44.76 -10.19
CA LYS A 40 15.12 -44.96 -8.74
C LYS A 40 16.21 -44.12 -8.04
N SER A 41 15.72 -43.07 -7.36
CA SER A 41 15.83 -42.79 -5.91
C SER A 41 17.11 -43.19 -5.17
N TYR A 42 17.75 -42.23 -4.49
CA TYR A 42 18.00 -42.25 -3.03
C TYR A 42 18.48 -40.86 -2.57
N THR A 43 17.79 -40.31 -1.56
CA THR A 43 18.28 -39.33 -0.59
C THR A 43 19.67 -39.70 -0.07
N TRP A 44 20.57 -38.75 0.19
CA TRP A 44 21.40 -38.65 1.41
C TRP A 44 22.33 -37.42 1.33
N ALA A 45 22.29 -36.61 2.39
CA ALA A 45 23.20 -35.51 2.66
C ALA A 45 24.67 -35.96 2.64
N LEU A 46 25.60 -35.19 2.06
CA LEU A 46 27.01 -35.24 2.44
C LEU A 46 27.86 -34.06 1.94
N ARG A 47 28.64 -33.53 2.89
CA ARG A 47 29.83 -32.69 2.76
C ARG A 47 30.64 -32.99 1.49
N MET A 48 30.92 -31.95 0.69
CA MET A 48 31.88 -32.05 -0.41
C MET A 48 33.31 -32.21 0.14
N ARG A 49 33.82 -33.45 0.13
CA ARG A 49 35.26 -33.71 -0.08
C ARG A 49 35.43 -34.13 -1.53
N ARG A 50 36.12 -33.31 -2.33
CA ARG A 50 36.47 -33.63 -3.72
C ARG A 50 37.43 -34.82 -3.77
N THR A 51 36.96 -35.99 -4.18
CA THR A 51 37.81 -37.09 -4.67
C THR A 51 37.99 -36.96 -6.19
N LYS A 52 39.26 -36.97 -6.66
CA LYS A 52 39.63 -36.94 -8.09
C LYS A 52 39.06 -38.15 -8.85
N PRO A 53 38.45 -37.99 -10.03
CA PRO A 53 38.18 -39.10 -10.93
C PRO A 53 39.41 -39.39 -11.81
N GLN A 54 39.80 -40.67 -11.87
CA GLN A 54 40.67 -41.22 -12.91
C GLN A 54 39.82 -41.59 -14.12
N GLY A 55 39.88 -40.75 -15.16
CA GLY A 55 39.33 -40.99 -16.49
C GLY A 55 39.85 -39.91 -17.44
N GLN A 56 40.70 -40.28 -18.40
CA GLN A 56 41.38 -39.35 -19.31
C GLN A 56 40.39 -38.77 -20.34
N HIS A 57 39.71 -37.68 -20.00
CA HIS A 57 39.41 -36.64 -20.98
C HIS A 57 40.49 -35.56 -20.82
N LYS A 58 41.30 -35.34 -21.87
CA LYS A 58 42.34 -34.31 -21.87
C LYS A 58 41.67 -32.94 -21.66
N ALA A 59 41.95 -32.30 -20.53
CA ALA A 59 41.78 -30.85 -20.39
C ALA A 59 42.53 -30.19 -21.55
N VAL A 60 41.82 -29.49 -22.41
CA VAL A 60 42.45 -28.64 -23.41
C VAL A 60 42.77 -27.35 -22.66
N ASN A 61 44.00 -27.21 -22.17
CA ASN A 61 44.51 -25.91 -21.71
C ASN A 61 44.55 -25.00 -22.94
N LEU A 62 43.46 -24.27 -23.21
CA LEU A 62 43.45 -23.20 -24.19
C LEU A 62 43.86 -21.93 -23.44
N ASP A 63 44.94 -21.29 -23.86
CA ASP A 63 45.37 -20.03 -23.27
C ASP A 63 44.35 -18.94 -23.63
N ILE A 64 43.54 -18.53 -22.64
CA ILE A 64 42.63 -17.40 -22.77
C ILE A 64 43.45 -16.13 -22.99
N THR A 65 43.43 -15.60 -24.21
CA THR A 65 44.15 -14.36 -24.53
C THR A 65 43.26 -13.16 -24.27
N THR A 66 43.73 -12.22 -23.44
CA THR A 66 43.04 -10.95 -23.18
C THR A 66 43.21 -10.01 -24.37
N MET A 67 42.10 -9.66 -25.02
CA MET A 67 42.06 -8.78 -26.19
C MET A 67 41.83 -7.32 -25.80
N GLY A 68 41.21 -7.07 -24.64
CA GLY A 68 40.85 -5.72 -24.22
C GLY A 68 40.22 -5.67 -22.84
N ILE A 69 40.42 -4.55 -22.14
CA ILE A 69 39.80 -4.29 -20.83
C ILE A 69 39.17 -2.90 -20.82
N CYS A 70 37.97 -2.78 -20.26
CA CYS A 70 37.42 -1.52 -19.80
C CYS A 70 36.83 -1.65 -18.39
N ARG A 71 36.63 -0.51 -17.74
CA ARG A 71 36.03 -0.43 -16.42
C ARG A 71 34.90 0.60 -16.46
N ASN A 72 33.77 0.28 -15.84
CA ASN A 72 32.68 1.21 -15.61
C ASN A 72 32.02 0.90 -14.25
N ALA A 73 31.70 1.96 -13.50
CA ALA A 73 31.25 1.84 -12.12
C ALA A 73 32.16 0.85 -11.33
N GLU A 74 31.54 -0.15 -10.70
CA GLU A 74 32.20 -1.18 -9.91
C GLU A 74 32.36 -2.52 -10.65
N LYS A 75 32.46 -2.46 -11.99
CA LYS A 75 32.68 -3.61 -12.86
C LYS A 75 33.90 -3.47 -13.76
N ILE A 76 34.57 -4.59 -13.97
CA ILE A 76 35.62 -4.77 -14.98
C ILE A 76 35.05 -5.65 -16.10
N TYR A 77 35.22 -5.19 -17.33
CA TYR A 77 34.84 -5.90 -18.54
C TYR A 77 36.11 -6.27 -19.30
N GLN A 78 36.30 -7.56 -19.54
CA GLN A 78 37.47 -8.10 -20.22
C GLN A 78 37.03 -8.90 -21.43
N LEU A 79 37.44 -8.47 -22.62
CA LEU A 79 37.29 -9.23 -23.86
C LEU A 79 38.37 -10.30 -23.93
N VAL A 80 37.96 -11.54 -24.12
CA VAL A 80 38.86 -12.70 -24.21
C VAL A 80 38.60 -13.53 -25.46
N SER A 81 39.67 -14.14 -25.98
CA SER A 81 39.58 -15.14 -27.04
C SER A 81 39.21 -16.52 -26.48
N LEU A 82 38.32 -17.21 -27.19
CA LEU A 82 37.85 -18.58 -26.95
C LEU A 82 38.21 -19.50 -28.12
N GLU A 83 39.35 -19.28 -28.78
CA GLU A 83 39.85 -20.16 -29.83
C GLU A 83 39.85 -21.62 -29.37
N GLY A 84 39.22 -22.51 -30.14
CA GLY A 84 39.12 -23.94 -29.81
C GLY A 84 37.86 -24.34 -29.02
N VAL A 85 37.05 -23.39 -28.56
CA VAL A 85 35.74 -23.66 -27.95
C VAL A 85 34.66 -23.67 -29.04
N SER A 86 33.76 -24.66 -29.00
CA SER A 86 32.62 -24.71 -29.92
C SER A 86 31.78 -23.41 -29.84
N PRO A 87 31.33 -22.84 -30.97
CA PRO A 87 30.43 -21.68 -31.00
C PRO A 87 29.13 -21.92 -30.23
N ASP A 88 28.65 -23.17 -30.22
CA ASP A 88 27.39 -23.58 -29.59
C ASP A 88 27.58 -24.00 -28.13
N ALA A 89 28.81 -24.02 -27.62
CA ALA A 89 29.07 -24.39 -26.25
C ALA A 89 28.55 -23.32 -25.28
N LEU A 90 27.90 -23.80 -24.22
CA LEU A 90 27.52 -22.99 -23.07
C LEU A 90 28.78 -22.59 -22.32
N LEU A 91 28.77 -21.40 -21.74
CA LEU A 91 29.90 -20.84 -21.00
C LEU A 91 29.50 -20.60 -19.55
N ASP A 92 30.42 -20.86 -18.65
CA ASP A 92 30.31 -20.52 -17.24
C ASP A 92 31.64 -20.02 -16.68
N ILE A 93 31.61 -19.39 -15.50
CA ILE A 93 32.79 -18.78 -14.88
C ILE A 93 32.77 -18.86 -13.35
N SER A 94 33.91 -19.15 -12.76
CA SER A 94 34.18 -18.96 -11.33
C SER A 94 35.30 -17.95 -11.14
N ALA A 95 35.21 -17.06 -10.15
CA ALA A 95 36.25 -16.09 -9.84
C ALA A 95 36.52 -16.04 -8.33
N GLN A 96 37.77 -15.76 -7.95
CA GLN A 96 38.23 -15.64 -6.57
C GLN A 96 39.23 -14.49 -6.41
N ASP A 97 39.24 -13.87 -5.24
CA ASP A 97 40.22 -12.84 -4.88
C ASP A 97 41.57 -13.46 -4.43
N ASP A 98 42.52 -12.61 -4.04
CA ASP A 98 43.83 -13.05 -3.53
C ASP A 98 43.75 -13.88 -2.23
N ASN A 99 42.63 -13.78 -1.49
CA ASN A 99 42.38 -14.52 -0.24
C ASN A 99 41.65 -15.85 -0.48
N GLY A 100 41.23 -16.13 -1.73
CA GLY A 100 40.45 -17.30 -2.10
C GLY A 100 38.95 -17.15 -1.82
N GLU A 101 38.47 -15.94 -1.53
CA GLU A 101 37.05 -15.62 -1.38
C GLU A 101 36.38 -15.51 -2.76
N ASP A 102 35.17 -16.05 -2.89
CA ASP A 102 34.46 -16.09 -4.17
C ASP A 102 34.03 -14.68 -4.61
N VAL A 103 34.45 -14.29 -5.82
CA VAL A 103 34.12 -13.00 -6.45
C VAL A 103 32.99 -13.21 -7.46
N PRO A 104 31.92 -12.40 -7.42
CA PRO A 104 30.87 -12.48 -8.43
C PRO A 104 31.41 -12.13 -9.82
N ALA A 105 31.12 -13.01 -10.78
CA ALA A 105 31.61 -12.93 -12.13
C ALA A 105 30.58 -13.51 -13.11
N LYS A 106 30.56 -13.02 -14.36
CA LYS A 106 29.76 -13.61 -15.44
C LYS A 106 30.51 -13.56 -16.76
N VAL A 107 30.28 -14.54 -17.62
CA VAL A 107 30.87 -14.61 -18.96
C VAL A 107 29.75 -14.62 -20.00
N PHE A 108 29.91 -13.80 -21.03
CA PHE A 108 28.97 -13.72 -22.14
C PHE A 108 29.69 -13.98 -23.44
N ARG A 109 29.16 -14.88 -24.26
CA ARG A 109 29.67 -15.08 -25.63
C ARG A 109 29.33 -13.87 -26.48
N ASP A 110 30.35 -13.23 -27.07
CA ASP A 110 30.16 -12.06 -27.93
C ASP A 110 30.18 -12.43 -29.41
N THR A 111 31.12 -13.28 -29.80
CA THR A 111 31.23 -13.87 -31.14
C THR A 111 31.48 -15.38 -30.99
N PRO A 112 31.45 -16.17 -32.09
CA PRO A 112 31.78 -17.59 -32.02
C PRO A 112 33.11 -17.91 -31.31
N THR A 113 34.08 -16.98 -31.35
CA THR A 113 35.44 -17.16 -30.84
C THR A 113 35.83 -16.14 -29.76
N GLU A 114 34.93 -15.29 -29.28
CA GLU A 114 35.23 -14.29 -28.26
C GLU A 114 34.14 -14.25 -27.19
N ALA A 115 34.54 -13.94 -25.96
CA ALA A 115 33.63 -13.68 -24.86
C ALA A 115 34.02 -12.45 -24.06
N VAL A 116 33.03 -11.84 -23.42
CA VAL A 116 33.21 -10.76 -22.46
C VAL A 116 33.04 -11.33 -21.06
N VAL A 117 34.09 -11.24 -20.27
CA VAL A 117 34.09 -11.54 -18.84
C VAL A 117 33.76 -10.26 -18.07
N VAL A 118 32.80 -10.34 -17.18
CA VAL A 118 32.36 -9.26 -16.29
C VAL A 118 32.69 -9.67 -14.86
N LEU A 119 33.52 -8.87 -14.19
CA LEU A 119 33.94 -9.09 -12.79
C LEU A 119 33.51 -7.90 -11.95
N ILE A 120 33.12 -8.15 -10.70
CA ILE A 120 33.01 -7.08 -9.71
C ILE A 120 34.40 -6.56 -9.32
N ASP A 121 34.54 -5.24 -9.30
CA ASP A 121 35.69 -4.56 -8.71
C ASP A 121 35.51 -4.48 -7.19
N ALA A 122 35.89 -5.56 -6.50
CA ALA A 122 35.79 -5.63 -5.05
C ALA A 122 36.79 -4.64 -4.41
N HIS A 123 36.27 -3.59 -3.77
CA HIS A 123 37.08 -2.58 -3.09
C HIS A 123 37.28 -2.95 -1.64
N SER A 124 38.36 -3.67 -1.37
CA SER A 124 39.19 -3.66 -0.15
C SER A 124 40.08 -4.91 -0.16
N ASN A 125 41.36 -4.75 0.15
CA ASN A 125 42.39 -5.80 0.27
C ASN A 125 42.60 -6.76 -0.92
N THR A 126 41.85 -6.63 -2.01
CA THR A 126 42.03 -7.39 -3.25
C THR A 126 42.96 -6.64 -4.19
N SER A 127 44.06 -7.25 -4.62
CA SER A 127 44.93 -6.74 -5.68
C SER A 127 44.62 -7.40 -7.01
N ASN A 128 44.30 -8.70 -6.99
CA ASN A 128 43.99 -9.49 -8.18
C ASN A 128 42.71 -10.31 -8.02
N ILE A 129 42.01 -10.49 -9.14
CA ILE A 129 40.92 -11.45 -9.28
C ILE A 129 41.39 -12.52 -10.25
N SER A 130 41.40 -13.78 -9.80
CA SER A 130 41.65 -14.93 -10.66
C SER A 130 40.33 -15.57 -11.04
N TYR A 131 40.14 -15.88 -12.31
CA TYR A 131 38.93 -16.56 -12.78
C TYR A 131 39.25 -17.70 -13.74
N THR A 132 38.32 -18.65 -13.81
CA THR A 132 38.36 -19.81 -14.69
C THR A 132 37.07 -19.86 -15.49
N ILE A 133 37.18 -19.99 -16.82
CA ILE A 133 36.05 -20.17 -17.73
C ILE A 133 35.87 -21.67 -18.00
N TYR A 134 34.63 -22.12 -17.94
CA TYR A 134 34.22 -23.48 -18.27
C TYR A 134 33.33 -23.48 -19.51
N ALA A 135 33.36 -24.57 -20.27
CA ALA A 135 32.45 -24.78 -21.40
C ALA A 135 31.83 -26.18 -21.37
N SER A 136 30.60 -26.27 -21.89
CA SER A 136 29.85 -27.51 -22.07
C SER A 136 29.28 -27.58 -23.48
N ASP A 137 29.24 -28.78 -24.07
CA ASP A 137 28.80 -29.05 -25.45
C ASP A 137 27.28 -28.99 -25.67
N GLY A 138 26.53 -28.46 -24.71
CA GLY A 138 25.12 -28.11 -24.86
C GLY A 138 24.14 -29.02 -24.11
N ALA A 139 24.60 -30.02 -23.36
CA ALA A 139 23.76 -30.82 -22.48
C ALA A 139 23.67 -30.20 -21.06
N ILE A 140 22.61 -29.43 -20.77
CA ILE A 140 22.37 -28.65 -19.52
C ILE A 140 22.12 -29.52 -18.26
N GLN A 141 22.59 -30.77 -18.17
CA GLN A 141 22.15 -31.67 -17.09
C GLN A 141 23.23 -32.52 -16.41
N ASP A 142 24.52 -32.29 -16.70
CA ASP A 142 25.60 -33.00 -16.01
C ASP A 142 26.75 -32.06 -15.63
N ALA A 143 26.97 -31.85 -14.32
CA ALA A 143 28.08 -31.04 -13.81
C ALA A 143 29.46 -31.61 -14.21
N SER A 144 29.54 -32.90 -14.58
CA SER A 144 30.76 -33.53 -15.10
C SER A 144 31.04 -33.23 -16.58
N ALA A 145 30.11 -32.57 -17.28
CA ALA A 145 30.25 -32.17 -18.68
C ALA A 145 30.88 -30.77 -18.88
N TRP A 146 31.16 -30.04 -17.79
CA TRP A 146 31.83 -28.75 -17.84
C TRP A 146 33.35 -28.94 -17.81
N LEU A 147 34.00 -28.55 -18.90
CA LEU A 147 35.44 -28.61 -19.03
C LEU A 147 36.03 -27.21 -18.83
N GLU A 148 37.11 -27.14 -18.06
CA GLU A 148 37.92 -25.93 -17.97
C GLU A 148 38.48 -25.61 -19.35
N VAL A 149 38.17 -24.41 -19.83
CA VAL A 149 38.66 -23.87 -21.10
C VAL A 149 39.97 -23.11 -20.86
N GLY A 150 40.03 -22.35 -19.77
CA GLY A 150 41.24 -21.69 -19.32
C GLY A 150 40.97 -20.74 -18.16
N ALA A 151 42.05 -20.11 -17.68
CA ALA A 151 42.02 -19.22 -16.53
C ALA A 151 42.86 -17.96 -16.80
N ALA A 152 42.50 -16.87 -16.14
CA ALA A 152 43.23 -15.61 -16.20
C ALA A 152 43.16 -14.87 -14.87
N THR A 153 44.11 -13.98 -14.65
CA THR A 153 44.19 -13.13 -13.46
C THR A 153 44.19 -11.67 -13.88
N VAL A 154 43.32 -10.88 -13.25
CA VAL A 154 43.16 -9.44 -13.51
C VAL A 154 43.65 -8.66 -12.29
N SER A 155 44.72 -7.88 -12.48
CA SER A 155 45.16 -6.88 -11.51
C SER A 155 44.22 -5.68 -11.56
N LEU A 156 43.57 -5.33 -10.44
CA LEU A 156 42.62 -4.22 -10.36
C LEU A 156 43.28 -2.88 -10.69
N ARG A 157 44.54 -2.72 -10.28
CA ARG A 157 45.34 -1.52 -10.56
C ARG A 157 45.63 -1.39 -12.06
N ASP A 158 46.03 -2.48 -12.70
CA ASP A 158 46.37 -2.47 -14.13
C ASP A 158 45.12 -2.34 -14.98
N ALA A 159 44.01 -3.00 -14.61
CA ALA A 159 42.71 -2.83 -15.25
C ALA A 159 42.26 -1.35 -15.25
N LYS A 160 42.45 -0.62 -14.14
CA LYS A 160 42.16 0.81 -14.05
C LYS A 160 43.03 1.65 -15.00
N LEU A 161 44.32 1.36 -15.08
CA LEU A 161 45.26 2.07 -15.96
C LEU A 161 44.97 1.77 -17.44
N GLN A 162 44.82 0.49 -17.79
CA GLN A 162 44.50 0.02 -19.14
C GLN A 162 43.15 0.56 -19.61
N SER A 163 42.13 0.55 -18.76
CA SER A 163 40.82 1.13 -19.06
C SER A 163 40.96 2.61 -19.46
N ARG A 164 41.68 3.43 -18.67
CA ARG A 164 41.93 4.85 -19.00
C ARG A 164 42.68 5.06 -20.31
N MET A 165 43.60 4.16 -20.64
CA MET A 165 44.32 4.20 -21.91
C MET A 165 43.41 3.80 -23.08
N ASN A 166 42.64 2.72 -22.93
CA ASN A 166 41.70 2.23 -23.94
C ASN A 166 40.59 3.24 -24.23
N TYR A 167 40.10 3.99 -23.24
CA TYR A 167 39.15 5.09 -23.46
C TYR A 167 39.69 6.19 -24.40
N ARG A 168 41.01 6.37 -24.44
CA ARG A 168 41.65 7.37 -25.30
C ARG A 168 42.03 6.82 -26.67
N VAL A 169 42.51 5.58 -26.70
CA VAL A 169 43.15 4.98 -27.90
C VAL A 169 42.25 3.99 -28.63
N HIS A 170 41.39 3.27 -27.91
CA HIS A 170 40.57 2.16 -28.42
C HIS A 170 39.08 2.36 -28.09
N LYS A 171 38.52 3.50 -28.51
CA LYS A 171 37.13 3.88 -28.21
C LYS A 171 36.11 2.82 -28.65
N ASP A 172 36.30 2.24 -29.83
CA ASP A 172 35.39 1.22 -30.38
C ASP A 172 35.36 -0.04 -29.52
N LEU A 173 36.53 -0.51 -29.06
CA LEU A 173 36.63 -1.63 -28.13
C LEU A 173 35.90 -1.32 -26.82
N THR A 174 36.19 -0.15 -26.22
CA THR A 174 35.53 0.22 -24.96
C THR A 174 34.02 0.39 -25.10
N SER A 175 33.54 0.90 -26.24
CA SER A 175 32.10 1.03 -26.51
C SER A 175 31.43 -0.32 -26.80
N ARG A 176 32.18 -1.31 -27.29
CA ARG A 176 31.68 -2.66 -27.56
C ARG A 176 31.46 -3.47 -26.29
N ILE A 177 32.36 -3.36 -25.31
CA ILE A 177 32.37 -4.26 -24.14
C ILE A 177 31.94 -3.61 -22.83
N ARG A 178 31.81 -2.28 -22.76
CA ARG A 178 31.30 -1.58 -21.58
C ARG A 178 29.81 -1.89 -21.39
N ASP A 179 29.41 -2.12 -20.15
CA ASP A 179 28.02 -2.36 -19.75
C ASP A 179 27.36 -3.49 -20.54
N TYR A 180 28.17 -4.51 -20.85
CA TYR A 180 27.80 -5.60 -21.76
C TYR A 180 26.56 -6.38 -21.27
N ASP A 181 26.38 -6.44 -19.97
CA ASP A 181 25.29 -7.08 -19.24
C ASP A 181 23.98 -6.26 -19.22
N ASN A 182 24.01 -4.98 -19.61
CA ASN A 182 22.82 -4.11 -19.63
C ASN A 182 21.85 -4.37 -20.81
N GLY A 183 22.22 -5.19 -21.81
CA GLY A 183 21.41 -5.32 -23.05
C GLY A 183 21.22 -6.72 -23.65
N ARG A 184 21.95 -7.75 -23.20
CA ARG A 184 21.90 -9.12 -23.78
C ARG A 184 21.29 -10.16 -22.83
N GLN A 185 20.09 -9.86 -22.35
CA GLN A 185 19.50 -10.45 -21.14
C GLN A 185 18.58 -11.67 -21.34
N PHE A 186 18.35 -12.10 -22.59
CA PHE A 186 17.20 -12.95 -22.90
C PHE A 186 17.40 -14.46 -22.79
N LEU A 187 18.61 -14.94 -22.49
CA LEU A 187 18.91 -16.37 -22.32
C LEU A 187 19.66 -16.68 -21.00
N PHE A 188 19.88 -15.66 -20.16
CA PHE A 188 20.71 -15.75 -18.97
C PHE A 188 19.96 -15.28 -17.72
N SER A 189 20.46 -15.71 -16.55
CA SER A 189 19.98 -15.23 -15.26
C SER A 189 20.20 -13.72 -15.10
N THR A 190 19.19 -13.00 -14.61
CA THR A 190 19.22 -11.55 -14.44
C THR A 190 18.59 -11.11 -13.11
N ILE A 191 19.05 -10.00 -12.57
CA ILE A 191 18.52 -9.38 -11.35
C ILE A 191 18.02 -7.97 -11.71
N PHE A 192 16.86 -7.60 -11.17
CA PHE A 192 16.28 -6.27 -11.30
C PHE A 192 15.80 -5.79 -9.93
N ILE A 193 16.05 -4.52 -9.62
CA ILE A 193 15.44 -3.88 -8.46
C ILE A 193 14.04 -3.42 -8.85
N LYS A 194 13.03 -3.93 -8.14
CA LYS A 194 11.61 -3.59 -8.37
C LYS A 194 11.22 -2.32 -7.63
N LYS A 195 11.69 -2.18 -6.39
CA LYS A 195 11.30 -1.09 -5.48
C LYS A 195 12.35 -0.96 -4.37
N ALA A 196 12.56 0.25 -3.87
CA ALA A 196 13.30 0.52 -2.64
C ALA A 196 12.41 1.37 -1.72
N ILE A 197 11.95 0.75 -0.63
CA ILE A 197 10.95 1.32 0.28
C ILE A 197 11.68 1.85 1.52
N PRO A 198 11.57 3.13 1.90
CA PRO A 198 12.20 3.66 3.10
C PRO A 198 11.57 3.08 4.38
N ASP A 199 12.39 2.61 5.34
CA ASP A 199 11.91 2.04 6.62
C ASP A 199 12.90 2.37 7.76
N ARG A 200 12.59 3.37 8.59
CA ARG A 200 13.32 3.79 9.82
C ARG A 200 14.85 3.54 9.82
N GLY A 201 15.60 4.38 9.09
CA GLY A 201 17.08 4.28 9.02
C GLY A 201 17.61 3.15 8.12
N SER A 202 16.71 2.36 7.54
CA SER A 202 16.98 1.31 6.55
C SER A 202 16.09 1.50 5.31
N ALA A 203 16.24 0.63 4.32
CA ALA A 203 15.35 0.51 3.17
C ALA A 203 15.06 -0.96 2.86
N ILE A 204 13.80 -1.28 2.58
CA ILE A 204 13.38 -2.59 2.09
C ILE A 204 13.50 -2.59 0.57
N VAL A 205 14.43 -3.36 0.03
CA VAL A 205 14.68 -3.47 -1.40
C VAL A 205 14.07 -4.76 -1.93
N ARG A 206 13.14 -4.64 -2.87
CA ARG A 206 12.53 -5.77 -3.57
C ARG A 206 13.34 -6.11 -4.81
N VAL A 207 13.87 -7.33 -4.84
CA VAL A 207 14.80 -7.84 -5.84
C VAL A 207 14.13 -8.96 -6.61
N ALA A 208 13.97 -8.79 -7.92
CA ALA A 208 13.47 -9.84 -8.80
C ALA A 208 14.63 -10.52 -9.52
N VAL A 209 14.74 -11.83 -9.33
CA VAL A 209 15.71 -12.68 -10.02
C VAL A 209 14.99 -13.49 -11.08
N ARG A 210 15.40 -13.35 -12.34
CA ARG A 210 14.87 -14.13 -13.46
C ARG A 210 15.88 -15.16 -13.91
N VAL A 211 15.47 -16.41 -14.01
CA VAL A 211 16.30 -17.53 -14.52
C VAL A 211 15.50 -18.33 -15.57
N PRO A 212 16.15 -18.98 -16.54
CA PRO A 212 15.47 -19.90 -17.44
C PRO A 212 14.68 -20.96 -16.66
N TRP A 213 13.47 -21.30 -17.12
CA TRP A 213 12.59 -22.22 -16.39
C TRP A 213 13.16 -23.64 -16.33
N ARG A 214 13.17 -24.20 -15.13
CA ARG A 214 13.34 -25.62 -14.84
C ARG A 214 12.24 -26.09 -13.89
N GLU A 215 11.83 -27.34 -14.02
CA GLU A 215 10.84 -27.94 -13.11
C GLU A 215 11.41 -28.11 -11.69
N ASP A 216 12.70 -28.43 -11.58
CA ASP A 216 13.45 -28.61 -10.32
C ASP A 216 14.14 -27.34 -9.82
N GLY A 217 14.05 -26.24 -10.57
CA GLY A 217 14.77 -25.00 -10.23
C GLY A 217 14.35 -24.42 -8.89
N GLU A 218 15.29 -23.82 -8.16
CA GLU A 218 15.03 -23.11 -6.91
C GLU A 218 16.03 -21.97 -6.77
N VAL A 219 15.57 -20.72 -6.84
CA VAL A 219 16.47 -19.56 -6.82
C VAL A 219 16.89 -19.25 -5.38
N ALA A 220 18.17 -18.98 -5.18
CA ALA A 220 18.72 -18.42 -3.95
C ALA A 220 19.28 -17.01 -4.21
N LEU A 221 19.30 -16.18 -3.17
CA LEU A 221 19.88 -14.85 -3.18
C LEU A 221 20.82 -14.70 -1.98
N ARG A 222 21.96 -14.04 -2.19
CA ARG A 222 22.90 -13.61 -1.16
C ARG A 222 23.19 -12.13 -1.35
N VAL A 223 23.46 -11.43 -0.25
CA VAL A 223 23.70 -9.99 -0.24
C VAL A 223 25.03 -9.71 0.46
N ARG A 224 25.88 -8.93 -0.21
CA ARG A 224 27.23 -8.59 0.25
C ARG A 224 27.51 -7.10 0.08
N ASP A 225 28.49 -6.59 0.81
CA ASP A 225 29.04 -5.27 0.54
C ASP A 225 30.17 -5.34 -0.51
N GLN A 226 30.71 -4.18 -0.87
CA GLN A 226 31.81 -4.08 -1.83
C GLN A 226 33.11 -4.75 -1.39
N ALA A 227 33.27 -5.04 -0.09
CA ALA A 227 34.36 -5.84 0.47
C ALA A 227 34.07 -7.35 0.40
N LEU A 228 32.96 -7.75 -0.23
CA LEU A 228 32.44 -9.11 -0.29
C LEU A 228 32.06 -9.69 1.08
N ALA A 229 31.98 -8.86 2.12
CA ALA A 229 31.49 -9.28 3.41
C ALA A 229 29.97 -9.45 3.35
N PRO A 230 29.39 -10.48 4.02
CA PRO A 230 27.95 -10.65 4.06
C PRO A 230 27.30 -9.45 4.77
N ILE A 231 26.23 -8.92 4.17
CA ILE A 231 25.37 -7.96 4.87
C ILE A 231 24.35 -8.76 5.66
N ASP A 232 24.22 -8.48 6.95
CA ASP A 232 23.29 -9.13 7.88
C ASP A 232 21.83 -8.75 7.58
N SER A 233 21.34 -9.25 6.45
CA SER A 233 20.00 -9.01 5.92
C SER A 233 19.55 -10.28 5.21
N ALA A 234 18.86 -11.17 5.93
CA ALA A 234 18.36 -12.41 5.36
C ALA A 234 17.33 -12.11 4.27
N PRO A 235 17.51 -12.58 3.03
CA PRO A 235 16.51 -12.39 1.99
C PRO A 235 15.20 -13.10 2.34
N ILE A 236 14.10 -12.36 2.29
CA ILE A 236 12.76 -12.86 2.53
C ILE A 236 12.17 -13.24 1.17
N PHE A 237 11.77 -14.50 1.00
CA PHE A 237 11.12 -14.96 -0.22
C PHE A 237 9.68 -14.39 -0.30
N MET A 238 9.38 -13.68 -1.38
CA MET A 238 8.10 -13.00 -1.59
C MET A 238 7.20 -13.73 -2.60
N GLY A 239 7.75 -14.70 -3.35
CA GLY A 239 7.00 -15.48 -4.32
C GLY A 239 7.79 -15.80 -5.58
N SER A 240 7.25 -16.69 -6.42
CA SER A 240 7.89 -17.09 -7.67
C SER A 240 6.86 -17.39 -8.76
N GLN A 241 7.11 -16.93 -9.97
CA GLN A 241 6.20 -17.09 -11.10
C GLN A 241 6.89 -17.59 -12.37
N LYS A 242 6.18 -18.45 -13.10
CA LYS A 242 6.57 -18.94 -14.44
C LYS A 242 5.90 -18.11 -15.52
N PHE A 243 6.66 -17.51 -16.43
CA PHE A 243 6.12 -16.73 -17.54
C PHE A 243 6.86 -16.99 -18.85
N ASP A 244 6.22 -16.58 -19.95
CA ASP A 244 6.73 -16.74 -21.31
C ASP A 244 7.68 -15.61 -21.65
N ALA A 245 8.77 -15.93 -22.36
CA ALA A 245 9.64 -14.90 -22.91
C ALA A 245 8.84 -13.99 -23.86
N ARG A 246 9.04 -12.67 -23.80
CA ARG A 246 8.31 -11.68 -24.63
C ARG A 246 8.39 -11.96 -26.14
N PHE A 247 9.46 -12.60 -26.59
CA PHE A 247 9.72 -12.93 -28.00
C PHE A 247 9.43 -14.40 -28.35
N SER A 248 9.09 -15.26 -27.38
CA SER A 248 8.84 -16.68 -27.62
C SER A 248 7.95 -17.32 -26.56
N GLY A 249 6.85 -17.95 -27.00
CA GLY A 249 6.02 -18.80 -26.13
C GLY A 249 6.64 -20.15 -25.77
N THR A 250 7.77 -20.53 -26.38
CA THR A 250 8.47 -21.80 -26.09
C THR A 250 9.55 -21.64 -25.02
N VAL A 251 10.13 -20.45 -24.89
CA VAL A 251 11.10 -20.15 -23.84
C VAL A 251 10.34 -19.65 -22.63
N LYS A 252 10.54 -20.31 -21.49
CA LYS A 252 9.90 -19.94 -20.23
C LYS A 252 10.96 -19.48 -19.24
N PHE A 253 10.60 -18.53 -18.39
CA PHE A 253 11.42 -18.02 -17.31
C PHE A 253 10.71 -18.24 -15.97
N ARG A 254 11.51 -18.37 -14.91
CA ARG A 254 11.08 -18.21 -13.53
C ARG A 254 11.53 -16.85 -13.04
N GLU A 255 10.61 -16.02 -12.56
CA GLU A 255 10.92 -14.82 -11.78
C GLU A 255 10.65 -15.12 -10.31
N THR A 256 11.67 -15.01 -9.47
CA THR A 256 11.56 -15.11 -8.01
C THR A 256 11.82 -13.75 -7.39
N VAL A 257 10.94 -13.30 -6.51
CA VAL A 257 11.07 -12.01 -5.82
C VAL A 257 11.52 -12.24 -4.39
N PHE A 258 12.50 -11.47 -3.97
CA PHE A 258 12.99 -11.40 -2.59
C PHE A 258 12.85 -9.97 -2.06
N SER A 259 12.61 -9.82 -0.77
CA SER A 259 12.78 -8.56 -0.04
C SER A 259 14.03 -8.64 0.83
N VAL A 260 14.83 -7.58 0.82
CA VAL A 260 16.05 -7.46 1.62
C VAL A 260 16.01 -6.11 2.34
N ARG A 261 16.17 -6.10 3.67
CA ARG A 261 16.28 -4.86 4.45
C ARG A 261 17.75 -4.43 4.51
N LEU A 262 18.07 -3.29 3.90
CA LEU A 262 19.43 -2.76 3.80
C LEU A 262 19.60 -1.51 4.69
N PRO A 263 20.71 -1.36 5.41
CA PRO A 263 21.02 -0.11 6.11
C PRO A 263 21.23 1.04 5.11
N ARG A 264 20.87 2.27 5.46
CA ARG A 264 21.12 3.47 4.62
C ARG A 264 22.55 4.03 4.77
N ASP A 265 23.55 3.18 4.98
CA ASP A 265 24.95 3.62 5.10
C ASP A 265 25.66 3.78 3.74
N GLU A 266 26.91 4.22 3.72
CA GLU A 266 27.62 4.59 2.47
C GLU A 266 28.12 3.38 1.65
N ARG A 267 27.61 2.16 1.89
CA ARG A 267 28.11 0.95 1.20
C ARG A 267 27.41 0.73 -0.14
N THR A 268 28.20 0.33 -1.14
CA THR A 268 27.67 -0.34 -2.34
C THR A 268 27.24 -1.75 -1.98
N VAL A 269 26.06 -2.15 -2.44
CA VAL A 269 25.48 -3.46 -2.17
C VAL A 269 25.58 -4.35 -3.39
N ILE A 270 25.92 -5.62 -3.19
CA ILE A 270 26.04 -6.63 -4.23
C ILE A 270 25.03 -7.74 -3.95
N PHE A 271 24.15 -7.98 -4.91
CA PHE A 271 23.23 -9.11 -4.93
C PHE A 271 23.84 -10.22 -5.77
N ASP A 272 24.01 -11.42 -5.20
CA ASP A 272 24.34 -12.62 -5.97
C ASP A 272 23.15 -13.58 -5.96
N ALA A 273 22.73 -14.05 -7.12
CA ALA A 273 21.65 -15.01 -7.23
C ALA A 273 22.06 -16.22 -8.07
N TRP A 274 21.53 -17.39 -7.75
CA TRP A 274 21.76 -18.63 -8.50
C TRP A 274 20.58 -19.58 -8.39
N ASP A 275 20.44 -20.48 -9.36
CA ASP A 275 19.55 -21.62 -9.25
C ASP A 275 20.27 -22.74 -8.47
N LYS A 276 19.68 -23.21 -7.37
CA LYS A 276 20.24 -24.30 -6.55
C LYS A 276 20.36 -25.61 -7.33
N ALA A 277 19.47 -25.84 -8.30
CA ALA A 277 19.50 -27.03 -9.15
C ALA A 277 20.52 -26.90 -10.30
N ASP A 278 20.91 -25.68 -10.64
CA ASP A 278 21.90 -25.39 -11.67
C ASP A 278 22.74 -24.16 -11.26
N PRO A 279 23.81 -24.35 -10.46
CA PRO A 279 24.65 -23.24 -10.01
C PRO A 279 25.32 -22.44 -11.13
N HIS A 280 25.40 -23.00 -12.35
CA HIS A 280 25.92 -22.30 -13.53
C HIS A 280 24.94 -21.23 -14.06
N GLN A 281 23.69 -21.24 -13.58
CA GLN A 281 22.70 -20.18 -13.76
C GLN A 281 22.81 -19.11 -12.67
N HIS A 282 24.02 -18.68 -12.33
CA HIS A 282 24.25 -17.57 -11.41
C HIS A 282 24.26 -16.21 -12.12
N THR A 283 24.05 -15.15 -11.37
CA THR A 283 24.12 -13.77 -11.83
C THR A 283 24.36 -12.85 -10.63
N PHE A 284 24.74 -11.61 -10.90
CA PHE A 284 24.92 -10.62 -9.84
C PHE A 284 24.47 -9.24 -10.29
N PHE A 285 24.20 -8.37 -9.31
CA PHE A 285 23.85 -6.97 -9.52
C PHE A 285 24.43 -6.12 -8.39
N GLU A 286 25.21 -5.13 -8.77
CA GLU A 286 25.73 -4.07 -7.92
C GLU A 286 24.72 -2.92 -7.88
N LEU A 287 24.39 -2.49 -6.67
CA LEU A 287 23.56 -1.33 -6.40
C LEU A 287 24.42 -0.28 -5.66
N PRO A 288 24.99 0.68 -6.39
CA PRO A 288 25.69 1.81 -5.80
C PRO A 288 24.78 2.62 -4.88
N LYS A 289 25.35 3.22 -3.82
CA LYS A 289 24.61 4.05 -2.87
C LYS A 289 23.80 5.19 -3.53
N PRO A 290 24.33 5.95 -4.51
CA PRO A 290 23.54 7.00 -5.17
C PRO A 290 22.30 6.47 -5.89
N ASP A 291 22.38 5.27 -6.47
CA ASP A 291 21.26 4.63 -7.17
C ASP A 291 20.21 4.12 -6.18
N LEU A 292 20.64 3.55 -5.04
CA LEU A 292 19.73 3.21 -3.94
C LEU A 292 19.03 4.45 -3.39
N ASP A 293 19.76 5.55 -3.14
CA ASP A 293 19.17 6.80 -2.68
C ASP A 293 18.18 7.38 -3.69
N HIS A 294 18.50 7.28 -4.98
CA HIS A 294 17.59 7.70 -6.04
C HIS A 294 16.30 6.86 -6.06
N LEU A 295 16.40 5.53 -5.98
CA LEU A 295 15.25 4.63 -5.92
C LEU A 295 14.38 4.88 -4.67
N ILE A 296 15.02 5.15 -3.52
CA ILE A 296 14.30 5.51 -2.30
C ILE A 296 13.60 6.86 -2.49
N TYR A 297 14.27 7.86 -3.06
CA TYR A 297 13.67 9.17 -3.33
C TYR A 297 12.49 9.07 -4.29
N GLU A 298 12.63 8.32 -5.40
CA GLU A 298 11.52 8.05 -6.32
C GLU A 298 10.35 7.41 -5.60
N ASN A 299 10.62 6.45 -4.71
CA ASN A 299 9.58 5.83 -3.91
C ASN A 299 8.91 6.82 -2.93
N GLU A 300 9.70 7.62 -2.21
CA GLU A 300 9.24 8.65 -1.28
C GLU A 300 8.38 9.70 -1.99
N VAL A 301 8.68 10.04 -3.24
CA VAL A 301 7.86 10.95 -4.07
C VAL A 301 6.52 10.30 -4.40
N LEU A 302 6.52 9.03 -4.82
CA LEU A 302 5.30 8.31 -5.22
C LEU A 302 4.35 8.03 -4.05
N THR A 303 4.90 7.82 -2.85
CA THR A 303 4.13 7.50 -1.63
C THR A 303 4.05 8.68 -0.66
N ARG A 304 4.32 9.90 -1.12
CA ARG A 304 4.32 11.10 -0.27
C ARG A 304 2.91 11.43 0.18
N SER A 305 2.69 11.50 1.48
CA SER A 305 1.42 11.92 2.05
C SER A 305 1.26 13.44 1.99
N ALA A 306 0.04 13.93 1.72
CA ALA A 306 -0.25 15.36 1.58
C ALA A 306 0.09 16.19 2.83
N ASP A 307 -0.05 15.60 4.02
CA ASP A 307 0.28 16.24 5.29
C ASP A 307 1.77 16.51 5.47
N ARG A 308 2.62 15.94 4.60
CA ARG A 308 4.09 16.05 4.64
C ARG A 308 4.67 16.62 3.35
N ASP A 309 3.83 17.13 2.45
CA ASP A 309 4.31 17.63 1.18
C ASP A 309 4.85 19.06 1.26
N PRO A 310 6.14 19.28 0.95
CA PRO A 310 6.72 20.63 0.94
C PRO A 310 6.10 21.57 -0.09
N TYR A 311 5.36 21.07 -1.09
CA TYR A 311 4.74 21.88 -2.14
C TYR A 311 3.27 22.21 -1.87
N TYR A 312 2.70 21.76 -0.75
CA TYR A 312 1.30 21.98 -0.42
C TYR A 312 0.91 23.46 -0.44
N ASN A 313 1.71 24.36 0.15
CA ASN A 313 1.40 25.79 0.18
C ASN A 313 1.29 26.39 -1.25
N GLU A 314 2.16 25.96 -2.17
CA GLU A 314 2.10 26.41 -3.57
C GLU A 314 0.88 25.87 -4.30
N TRP A 315 0.49 24.62 -3.99
CA TRP A 315 -0.74 24.03 -4.49
C TRP A 315 -1.97 24.77 -3.97
N PHE A 316 -2.07 24.98 -2.66
CA PHE A 316 -3.20 25.63 -2.00
C PHE A 316 -3.44 27.04 -2.53
N HIS A 317 -2.39 27.86 -2.69
CA HIS A 317 -2.52 29.20 -3.28
C HIS A 317 -3.14 29.21 -4.70
N LYS A 318 -3.01 28.12 -5.47
CA LYS A 318 -3.66 28.00 -6.79
C LYS A 318 -5.14 27.59 -6.68
N GLN A 319 -5.54 26.97 -5.57
CA GLN A 319 -6.91 26.55 -5.31
C GLN A 319 -7.75 27.64 -4.65
N GLN A 320 -7.13 28.66 -4.04
CA GLN A 320 -7.82 29.77 -3.41
C GLN A 320 -8.70 30.56 -4.39
N ALA A 321 -9.87 30.99 -3.90
CA ALA A 321 -10.80 31.80 -4.65
C ALA A 321 -10.14 33.11 -5.08
N GLN A 322 -10.22 33.41 -6.37
CA GLN A 322 -9.66 34.61 -6.94
C GLN A 322 -10.57 35.81 -6.69
N PRO A 323 -10.05 37.05 -6.62
CA PRO A 323 -10.87 38.24 -6.35
C PRO A 323 -12.03 38.47 -7.33
N TRP A 324 -11.95 37.93 -8.54
CA TRP A 324 -13.06 38.00 -9.50
C TRP A 324 -14.13 36.93 -9.24
N GLU A 325 -13.77 35.76 -8.72
CA GLU A 325 -14.71 34.71 -8.31
C GLU A 325 -15.51 35.18 -7.10
N LEU A 326 -14.85 35.74 -6.09
CA LEU A 326 -15.52 36.29 -4.90
C LEU A 326 -16.55 37.38 -5.25
N ARG A 327 -16.24 38.23 -6.24
CA ARG A 327 -17.21 39.22 -6.74
C ARG A 327 -18.42 38.55 -7.39
N LEU A 328 -18.20 37.56 -8.26
CA LEU A 328 -19.30 36.83 -8.89
C LEU A 328 -20.14 36.06 -7.86
N GLN A 329 -19.51 35.43 -6.87
CA GLN A 329 -20.19 34.76 -5.76
C GLN A 329 -21.12 35.73 -5.00
N SER A 330 -20.67 36.97 -4.76
CA SER A 330 -21.50 37.99 -4.10
C SER A 330 -22.71 38.48 -4.91
N GLU A 331 -22.74 38.17 -6.22
CA GLU A 331 -23.86 38.49 -7.12
C GLU A 331 -24.85 37.31 -7.30
N VAL A 332 -24.52 36.12 -6.78
CA VAL A 332 -25.38 34.94 -6.85
C VAL A 332 -26.44 35.00 -5.76
N SER A 333 -27.71 34.79 -6.14
CA SER A 333 -28.81 34.53 -5.22
C SER A 333 -29.17 33.06 -5.24
N PHE A 334 -29.35 32.47 -4.06
CA PHE A 334 -29.79 31.08 -3.89
C PHE A 334 -31.30 31.02 -3.69
N ASP A 335 -31.93 29.89 -4.06
CA ASP A 335 -33.36 29.67 -3.79
C ASP A 335 -33.65 29.61 -2.28
N ASN A 336 -32.71 29.03 -1.52
CA ASN A 336 -32.69 29.03 -0.06
C ASN A 336 -31.48 29.83 0.45
N GLU A 337 -31.72 31.09 0.83
CA GLU A 337 -30.71 31.95 1.47
C GLU A 337 -30.58 31.59 2.96
N VAL A 338 -29.63 30.70 3.24
CA VAL A 338 -29.29 30.24 4.60
C VAL A 338 -28.54 31.35 5.33
N THR A 339 -28.88 31.61 6.59
CA THR A 339 -28.09 32.46 7.48
C THR A 339 -27.19 31.63 8.40
N TRP A 340 -25.90 31.94 8.46
CA TRP A 340 -24.91 31.23 9.27
C TRP A 340 -24.59 31.98 10.56
N SER A 341 -24.77 31.39 11.74
CA SER A 341 -24.17 31.91 12.98
C SER A 341 -22.85 31.20 13.23
N VAL A 342 -21.78 31.93 13.56
CA VAL A 342 -20.55 31.30 14.04
C VAL A 342 -20.25 31.74 15.45
N VAL A 343 -20.10 30.78 16.35
CA VAL A 343 -19.84 31.01 17.78
C VAL A 343 -18.35 30.91 18.03
N VAL A 344 -17.76 31.96 18.60
CA VAL A 344 -16.32 32.02 18.89
C VAL A 344 -16.09 32.49 20.34
N PRO A 345 -15.76 31.58 21.26
CA PRO A 345 -15.30 31.94 22.61
C PRO A 345 -13.92 32.60 22.59
N LEU A 346 -13.84 33.81 23.12
CA LEU A 346 -12.59 34.58 23.24
C LEU A 346 -12.02 34.41 24.64
N PHE A 347 -10.78 33.93 24.75
CA PHE A 347 -10.07 33.79 26.03
C PHE A 347 -8.61 34.18 25.86
N HIS A 348 -8.20 35.30 26.46
CA HIS A 348 -6.86 35.90 26.30
C HIS A 348 -6.41 36.01 24.83
N THR A 349 -7.36 36.33 23.94
CA THR A 349 -7.13 36.50 22.51
C THR A 349 -6.30 37.75 22.26
N THR A 350 -5.16 37.61 21.58
CA THR A 350 -4.30 38.75 21.26
C THR A 350 -4.91 39.63 20.15
N HIS A 351 -4.48 40.90 20.10
CA HIS A 351 -4.87 41.86 19.04
C HIS A 351 -4.76 41.27 17.62
N GLN A 352 -3.64 40.61 17.31
CA GLN A 352 -3.41 40.06 15.97
C GLN A 352 -4.38 38.91 15.67
N GLN A 353 -4.58 37.99 16.62
CA GLN A 353 -5.52 36.87 16.46
C GLN A 353 -6.94 37.39 16.25
N PHE A 354 -7.38 38.34 17.08
CA PHE A 354 -8.71 38.93 16.97
C PHE A 354 -8.90 39.66 15.63
N THR A 355 -7.91 40.44 15.21
CA THR A 355 -7.94 41.18 13.94
C THR A 355 -8.00 40.24 12.74
N ASP A 356 -7.17 39.19 12.70
CA ASP A 356 -7.15 38.19 11.63
C ASP A 356 -8.48 37.43 11.55
N LEU A 357 -8.99 36.99 12.71
CA LEU A 357 -10.29 36.32 12.82
C LEU A 357 -11.39 37.21 12.22
N VAL A 358 -11.60 38.41 12.74
CA VAL A 358 -12.67 39.33 12.27
C VAL A 358 -12.49 39.69 10.80
N ALA A 359 -11.26 39.87 10.32
CA ALA A 359 -10.98 40.14 8.92
C ALA A 359 -11.43 38.98 8.01
N SER A 360 -11.22 37.72 8.42
CA SER A 360 -11.64 36.54 7.64
C SER A 360 -13.16 36.43 7.48
N PHE A 361 -13.94 36.82 8.49
CA PHE A 361 -15.41 36.91 8.39
C PHE A 361 -15.86 38.07 7.49
N ARG A 362 -15.21 39.24 7.60
CA ARG A 362 -15.54 40.39 6.74
C ARG A 362 -15.23 40.15 5.28
N ALA A 363 -14.28 39.26 4.98
CA ALA A 363 -13.89 38.90 3.63
C ALA A 363 -14.87 37.96 2.92
N GLN A 364 -15.88 37.42 3.62
CA GLN A 364 -16.82 36.46 3.07
C GLN A 364 -17.61 37.03 1.87
N SER A 365 -17.64 36.30 0.76
CA SER A 365 -18.35 36.67 -0.46
C SER A 365 -19.88 36.54 -0.31
N TYR A 366 -20.34 35.61 0.52
CA TYR A 366 -21.75 35.43 0.85
C TYR A 366 -22.13 36.27 2.08
N ALA A 367 -23.23 37.03 1.98
CA ALA A 367 -23.53 38.11 2.93
C ALA A 367 -24.27 37.67 4.22
N HIS A 368 -24.98 36.53 4.19
CA HIS A 368 -25.89 36.11 5.26
C HIS A 368 -25.18 35.29 6.33
N TRP A 369 -24.49 35.99 7.23
CA TRP A 369 -23.86 35.41 8.39
C TRP A 369 -23.93 36.37 9.60
N GLU A 370 -23.78 35.82 10.80
CA GLU A 370 -23.50 36.55 12.02
C GLU A 370 -22.32 35.91 12.77
N LEU A 371 -21.47 36.74 13.38
CA LEU A 371 -20.35 36.31 14.21
C LEU A 371 -20.70 36.60 15.68
N VAL A 372 -20.86 35.54 16.48
CA VAL A 372 -21.23 35.59 17.89
C VAL A 372 -19.97 35.43 18.74
N LEU A 373 -19.40 36.56 19.15
CA LEU A 373 -18.20 36.63 20.00
C LEU A 373 -18.57 36.46 21.47
N VAL A 374 -18.09 35.40 22.12
CA VAL A 374 -18.29 35.19 23.55
C VAL A 374 -17.04 35.60 24.30
N ASN A 375 -17.01 36.83 24.83
CA ASN A 375 -15.88 37.31 25.62
C ASN A 375 -15.87 36.63 27.00
N ALA A 376 -14.93 35.70 27.18
CA ALA A 376 -14.71 34.94 28.40
C ALA A 376 -13.52 35.46 29.25
N SER A 377 -12.88 36.55 28.82
CA SER A 377 -11.85 37.30 29.56
C SER A 377 -12.33 38.73 29.86
N PRO A 378 -13.40 38.90 30.68
CA PRO A 378 -13.97 40.22 30.95
C PRO A 378 -13.00 41.19 31.66
N GLU A 379 -11.91 40.68 32.22
CA GLU A 379 -10.81 41.46 32.79
C GLU A 379 -9.91 42.13 31.74
N ASP A 380 -9.94 41.65 30.49
CA ASP A 380 -9.12 42.17 29.40
C ASP A 380 -9.78 43.39 28.75
N GLY A 381 -9.38 44.58 29.19
CA GLY A 381 -9.92 45.85 28.72
C GLY A 381 -9.59 46.14 27.26
N GLU A 382 -8.42 45.72 26.77
CA GLU A 382 -8.00 45.94 25.38
C GLU A 382 -8.86 45.10 24.44
N LEU A 383 -9.01 43.79 24.73
CA LEU A 383 -9.89 42.91 23.98
C LEU A 383 -11.34 43.39 24.01
N ALA A 384 -11.82 43.89 25.16
CA ALA A 384 -13.18 44.43 25.28
C ALA A 384 -13.40 45.66 24.37
N GLU A 385 -12.42 46.55 24.28
CA GLU A 385 -12.46 47.71 23.37
C GLU A 385 -12.46 47.27 21.89
N GLU A 386 -11.64 46.28 21.53
CA GLU A 386 -11.59 45.73 20.19
C GLU A 386 -12.90 45.06 19.77
N VAL A 387 -13.48 44.25 20.66
CA VAL A 387 -14.79 43.62 20.44
C VAL A 387 -15.88 44.68 20.28
N ALA A 388 -15.89 45.72 21.11
CA ALA A 388 -16.86 46.81 20.99
C ALA A 388 -16.70 47.57 19.66
N ALA A 389 -15.47 47.80 19.20
CA ALA A 389 -15.20 48.42 17.91
C ALA A 389 -15.64 47.55 16.73
N ALA A 390 -15.45 46.23 16.81
CA ALA A 390 -15.90 45.29 15.78
C ALA A 390 -17.43 45.28 15.66
N VAL A 391 -18.15 45.19 16.79
CA VAL A 391 -19.62 45.24 16.83
C VAL A 391 -20.16 46.59 16.32
N ALA A 392 -19.50 47.70 16.64
CA ALA A 392 -19.92 49.02 16.17
C ALA A 392 -19.71 49.24 14.66
N SER A 393 -18.84 48.47 14.02
CA SER A 393 -18.46 48.65 12.61
C SER A 393 -19.13 47.68 11.63
N ASP A 394 -19.68 46.57 12.11
CA ASP A 394 -20.41 45.59 11.30
C ASP A 394 -21.56 44.99 12.11
N GLU A 395 -22.80 45.22 11.70
CA GLU A 395 -24.01 44.79 12.43
C GLU A 395 -24.17 43.27 12.51
N ARG A 396 -23.46 42.53 11.66
CA ARG A 396 -23.40 41.07 11.68
C ARG A 396 -22.53 40.53 12.83
N ILE A 397 -21.69 41.38 13.43
CA ILE A 397 -20.85 41.00 14.56
C ILE A 397 -21.59 41.34 15.85
N ARG A 398 -21.77 40.34 16.70
CA ARG A 398 -22.44 40.45 17.99
C ARG A 398 -21.51 39.94 19.09
N SER A 399 -21.67 40.46 20.29
CA SER A 399 -20.87 40.01 21.43
C SER A 399 -21.71 39.75 22.68
N ILE A 400 -21.24 38.79 23.46
CA ILE A 400 -21.75 38.43 24.78
C ILE A 400 -20.56 38.45 25.72
N THR A 401 -20.63 39.24 26.79
CA THR A 401 -19.58 39.27 27.81
C THR A 401 -20.00 38.40 28.99
N LEU A 402 -19.20 37.38 29.30
CA LEU A 402 -19.40 36.54 30.47
C LEU A 402 -18.85 37.24 31.72
N HIS A 403 -19.37 36.87 32.89
CA HIS A 403 -18.90 37.42 34.17
C HIS A 403 -17.53 36.87 34.61
N LYS A 404 -17.11 35.73 34.03
CA LYS A 404 -15.80 35.07 34.18
C LYS A 404 -15.67 33.98 33.11
N ASN A 405 -14.48 33.44 32.91
CA ASN A 405 -14.30 32.23 32.13
C ASN A 405 -15.01 31.02 32.78
N LEU A 406 -15.86 30.31 32.02
CA LEU A 406 -16.62 29.15 32.48
C LEU A 406 -16.09 27.82 31.92
N GLY A 407 -14.98 27.83 31.17
CA GLY A 407 -14.50 26.69 30.40
C GLY A 407 -15.08 26.67 28.98
N ILE A 408 -14.43 25.96 28.06
CA ILE A 408 -14.75 26.01 26.62
C ILE A 408 -16.20 25.59 26.40
N THR A 409 -16.63 24.49 27.02
CA THR A 409 -17.97 23.93 26.91
C THR A 409 -19.06 24.96 27.25
N LEU A 410 -18.97 25.60 28.42
CA LEU A 410 -20.00 26.54 28.88
C LEU A 410 -19.91 27.89 28.18
N ASN A 411 -18.72 28.33 27.78
CA ASN A 411 -18.55 29.53 26.98
C ASN A 411 -19.20 29.35 25.60
N THR A 412 -18.91 28.25 24.91
CA THR A 412 -19.54 27.92 23.62
C THR A 412 -21.06 27.79 23.76
N ALA A 413 -21.55 27.12 24.82
CA ALA A 413 -22.98 26.99 25.08
C ALA A 413 -23.68 28.36 25.29
N ALA A 414 -23.00 29.36 25.86
CA ALA A 414 -23.56 30.70 25.97
C ALA A 414 -23.76 31.33 24.58
N GLY A 415 -22.80 31.18 23.67
CA GLY A 415 -22.92 31.65 22.28
C GLY A 415 -23.98 30.90 21.49
N ILE A 416 -24.06 29.57 21.61
CA ILE A 416 -25.09 28.75 20.93
C ILE A 416 -26.51 29.24 21.24
N ARG A 417 -26.77 29.62 22.50
CA ARG A 417 -28.12 30.08 22.91
C ARG A 417 -28.52 31.41 22.29
N GLU A 418 -27.55 32.25 21.93
CA GLU A 418 -27.77 33.58 21.34
C GLU A 418 -27.69 33.57 19.80
N ALA A 419 -27.18 32.49 19.21
CA ALA A 419 -27.16 32.28 17.76
C ALA A 419 -28.58 32.21 17.19
N THR A 420 -28.81 32.92 16.09
CA THR A 420 -30.11 33.10 15.43
C THR A 420 -30.18 32.56 14.00
N GLY A 421 -29.05 32.25 13.38
CA GLY A 421 -28.93 31.67 12.05
C GLY A 421 -29.54 30.27 11.93
N ASP A 422 -29.78 29.86 10.70
CA ASP A 422 -30.34 28.55 10.36
C ASP A 422 -29.37 27.41 10.69
N PHE A 423 -28.07 27.69 10.61
CA PHE A 423 -26.97 26.83 11.00
C PHE A 423 -26.04 27.55 11.98
N VAL A 424 -25.42 26.78 12.87
CA VAL A 424 -24.44 27.26 13.84
C VAL A 424 -23.12 26.54 13.62
N GLY A 425 -22.07 27.31 13.32
CA GLY A 425 -20.69 26.85 13.14
C GLY A 425 -19.79 27.21 14.31
N PHE A 426 -18.63 26.56 14.38
CA PHE A 426 -17.63 26.75 15.45
C PHE A 426 -16.25 27.00 14.88
N VAL A 427 -15.60 28.07 15.34
CA VAL A 427 -14.25 28.49 14.95
C VAL A 427 -13.49 28.88 16.21
N ASP A 428 -12.23 28.49 16.31
CA ASP A 428 -11.37 28.89 17.44
C ASP A 428 -10.91 30.35 17.27
N HIS A 429 -10.70 31.04 18.39
CA HIS A 429 -10.48 32.49 18.40
C HIS A 429 -9.15 32.96 17.79
N ASP A 430 -8.27 32.04 17.44
CA ASP A 430 -6.96 32.29 16.83
C ASP A 430 -6.81 31.71 15.41
N ASP A 431 -7.89 31.14 14.88
CA ASP A 431 -7.96 30.55 13.55
C ASP A 431 -8.65 31.46 12.53
N THR A 432 -8.57 31.09 11.26
CA THR A 432 -9.12 31.87 10.13
C THR A 432 -9.83 30.98 9.12
N ILE A 433 -10.76 31.56 8.37
CA ILE A 433 -11.54 30.88 7.32
C ILE A 433 -11.33 31.51 5.93
N GLU A 434 -11.47 30.71 4.87
CA GLU A 434 -11.41 31.21 3.48
C GLU A 434 -12.64 32.08 3.15
N PRO A 435 -12.49 33.11 2.29
CA PRO A 435 -13.53 34.09 1.95
C PRO A 435 -14.72 33.53 1.16
N ASP A 436 -14.66 32.30 0.65
CA ASP A 436 -15.74 31.63 -0.09
C ASP A 436 -16.44 30.52 0.72
N LEU A 437 -16.14 30.40 2.03
CA LEU A 437 -16.68 29.34 2.88
C LEU A 437 -18.21 29.32 2.90
N PHE A 438 -18.85 30.43 3.29
CA PHE A 438 -20.31 30.44 3.43
C PHE A 438 -21.03 30.35 2.08
N PHE A 439 -20.38 30.77 0.99
CA PHE A 439 -20.91 30.57 -0.35
C PHE A 439 -21.02 29.07 -0.66
N HIS A 440 -19.93 28.32 -0.48
CA HIS A 440 -19.92 26.88 -0.74
C HIS A 440 -20.79 26.08 0.21
N TYR A 441 -20.89 26.48 1.48
CA TYR A 441 -21.80 25.85 2.42
C TYR A 441 -23.27 26.09 2.03
N THR A 442 -23.61 27.29 1.60
CA THR A 442 -24.97 27.62 1.13
C THR A 442 -25.30 26.86 -0.17
N GLU A 443 -24.36 26.78 -1.10
CA GLU A 443 -24.48 25.97 -2.32
C GLU A 443 -24.74 24.50 -1.99
N ALA A 444 -24.00 23.92 -1.03
CA ALA A 444 -24.18 22.56 -0.59
C ALA A 444 -25.57 22.30 0.01
N VAL A 445 -26.08 23.20 0.85
CA VAL A 445 -27.45 23.10 1.41
C VAL A 445 -28.52 23.24 0.34
N ASN A 446 -28.31 24.09 -0.68
CA ASN A 446 -29.26 24.21 -1.79
C ASN A 446 -29.27 22.97 -2.68
N LYS A 447 -28.12 22.33 -2.88
CA LYS A 447 -28.01 21.07 -3.61
C LYS A 447 -28.64 19.90 -2.83
N GLU A 448 -28.46 19.88 -1.51
CA GLU A 448 -28.95 18.85 -0.61
C GLU A 448 -29.75 19.46 0.56
N PRO A 449 -31.04 19.81 0.36
CA PRO A 449 -31.85 20.54 1.37
C PRO A 449 -32.01 19.82 2.71
N GLU A 450 -31.85 18.50 2.74
CA GLU A 450 -31.89 17.67 3.95
C GLU A 450 -30.61 17.77 4.80
N THR A 451 -29.59 18.49 4.35
CA THR A 451 -28.33 18.71 5.10
C THR A 451 -28.62 19.28 6.48
N ASP A 452 -28.18 18.58 7.52
CA ASP A 452 -28.27 19.03 8.92
C ASP A 452 -26.91 19.27 9.55
N VAL A 453 -25.85 18.68 9.00
CA VAL A 453 -24.47 18.85 9.46
C VAL A 453 -23.57 19.06 8.26
N LEU A 454 -22.68 20.05 8.34
CA LEU A 454 -21.64 20.31 7.35
C LEU A 454 -20.27 20.33 8.00
N TYR A 455 -19.28 19.93 7.22
CA TYR A 455 -17.86 20.14 7.53
C TYR A 455 -17.06 20.27 6.23
N CYS A 456 -15.85 20.81 6.32
CA CYS A 456 -14.93 21.00 5.21
C CYS A 456 -13.54 20.46 5.51
N ASP A 457 -12.66 20.49 4.51
CA ASP A 457 -11.24 20.19 4.69
C ASP A 457 -10.56 21.33 5.43
N GLU A 458 -9.41 21.02 6.04
CA GLU A 458 -8.63 21.98 6.80
C GLU A 458 -7.14 21.80 6.54
N ASP A 459 -6.38 22.84 6.85
CA ASP A 459 -4.94 22.77 6.97
C ASP A 459 -4.46 23.53 8.22
N LYS A 460 -3.15 23.72 8.32
CA LYS A 460 -2.54 24.44 9.43
C LYS A 460 -1.71 25.61 8.93
N ILE A 461 -1.72 26.70 9.68
CA ILE A 461 -0.81 27.83 9.50
C ILE A 461 0.33 27.69 10.50
N ASP A 462 1.56 27.55 10.01
CA ASP A 462 2.74 27.52 10.86
C ASP A 462 3.12 28.93 11.38
N PRO A 463 4.06 29.06 12.34
CA PRO A 463 4.47 30.37 12.86
C PRO A 463 5.06 31.34 11.82
N SER A 464 5.41 30.88 10.62
CA SER A 464 5.86 31.73 9.52
C SER A 464 4.70 32.28 8.66
N GLY A 465 3.47 31.82 8.91
CA GLY A 465 2.30 32.15 8.09
C GLY A 465 2.12 31.23 6.89
N THR A 466 2.83 30.09 6.83
CA THR A 466 2.77 29.15 5.70
C THR A 466 1.71 28.09 5.96
N HIS A 467 0.90 27.77 4.94
CA HIS A 467 -0.07 26.68 4.99
C HIS A 467 0.64 25.33 4.85
N VAL A 468 0.38 24.43 5.80
CA VAL A 468 1.05 23.13 5.94
C VAL A 468 0.08 22.08 6.49
N LYS A 469 0.46 20.80 6.37
CA LYS A 469 -0.23 19.67 7.01
C LYS A 469 -1.75 19.60 6.73
N PRO A 470 -2.19 19.61 5.46
CA PRO A 470 -3.61 19.49 5.12
C PRO A 470 -4.20 18.17 5.58
N PHE A 471 -5.43 18.25 6.09
CA PHE A 471 -6.33 17.10 6.18
C PHE A 471 -7.47 17.27 5.18
N LEU A 472 -7.30 16.62 4.03
CA LEU A 472 -8.27 16.42 2.97
C LEU A 472 -9.15 15.24 3.38
N LYS A 473 -10.29 15.56 3.99
CA LYS A 473 -11.12 14.62 4.73
C LYS A 473 -11.92 13.72 3.76
N PRO A 474 -12.25 12.49 4.16
CA PRO A 474 -13.24 11.67 3.45
C PRO A 474 -14.66 12.19 3.69
N GLN A 475 -15.65 11.59 3.03
CA GLN A 475 -17.05 11.68 3.50
C GLN A 475 -17.19 11.12 4.93
N LEU A 476 -18.38 11.20 5.52
CA LEU A 476 -18.58 10.78 6.91
C LEU A 476 -18.19 9.30 7.09
N GLU A 477 -17.19 9.07 7.94
CA GLU A 477 -16.74 7.77 8.41
C GLU A 477 -17.01 7.72 9.92
N ILE A 478 -18.03 6.95 10.32
CA ILE A 478 -18.41 6.88 11.73
C ILE A 478 -17.34 6.13 12.52
N ASP A 479 -16.77 5.08 11.94
CA ASP A 479 -15.72 4.28 12.56
C ASP A 479 -14.45 5.12 12.78
N LEU A 480 -14.02 5.89 11.77
CA LEU A 480 -12.90 6.84 11.93
C LEU A 480 -13.20 7.93 12.97
N LEU A 481 -14.44 8.45 12.99
CA LEU A 481 -14.87 9.42 13.98
C LEU A 481 -14.82 8.87 15.42
N THR A 482 -15.04 7.57 15.61
CA THR A 482 -14.88 6.94 16.94
C THR A 482 -13.41 6.69 17.31
N CYS A 483 -12.50 6.59 16.34
CA CYS A 483 -11.06 6.53 16.58
C CYS A 483 -10.44 7.90 16.88
N LYS A 484 -10.90 8.97 16.24
CA LYS A 484 -10.41 10.35 16.47
C LYS A 484 -11.44 11.38 15.98
N ASN A 485 -11.45 12.57 16.58
CA ASN A 485 -12.28 13.67 16.08
C ASN A 485 -11.69 14.28 14.81
N TYR A 486 -11.86 13.61 13.66
CA TYR A 486 -11.28 14.06 12.39
C TYR A 486 -12.05 15.20 11.74
N ILE A 487 -13.31 15.46 12.16
CA ILE A 487 -14.12 16.58 11.68
C ILE A 487 -13.71 17.88 12.37
N CYS A 488 -13.56 17.84 13.70
CA CYS A 488 -13.00 18.90 14.53
C CYS A 488 -13.63 20.28 14.26
N HIS A 489 -12.85 21.20 13.71
CA HIS A 489 -13.21 22.60 13.58
C HIS A 489 -14.04 22.88 12.32
N MET A 490 -14.75 24.01 12.33
CA MET A 490 -15.70 24.40 11.28
C MET A 490 -16.82 23.38 11.04
N LEU A 491 -17.14 22.56 12.05
CA LEU A 491 -18.41 21.86 12.12
C LEU A 491 -19.54 22.89 12.11
N ALA A 492 -20.49 22.75 11.19
CA ALA A 492 -21.73 23.53 11.19
C ALA A 492 -22.94 22.63 11.34
N VAL A 493 -23.80 22.91 12.32
CA VAL A 493 -24.99 22.10 12.63
C VAL A 493 -26.23 22.95 12.45
N ARG A 494 -27.25 22.41 11.78
CA ARG A 494 -28.56 23.06 11.66
C ARG A 494 -29.08 23.38 13.05
N ARG A 495 -29.46 24.62 13.28
CA ARG A 495 -29.83 25.13 14.60
C ARG A 495 -30.96 24.31 15.24
N SER A 496 -31.95 23.91 14.46
CA SER A 496 -33.06 23.07 14.96
C SER A 496 -32.58 21.72 15.48
N LEU A 497 -31.58 21.10 14.83
CA LEU A 497 -30.96 19.88 15.31
C LEU A 497 -30.10 20.17 16.54
N LEU A 498 -29.21 21.17 16.46
CA LEU A 498 -28.30 21.54 17.54
C LEU A 498 -29.01 21.79 18.87
N MET A 499 -30.15 22.49 18.85
CA MET A 499 -30.95 22.78 20.04
C MET A 499 -31.61 21.54 20.67
N SER A 500 -31.58 20.38 20.00
CA SER A 500 -32.03 19.09 20.53
C SER A 500 -30.90 18.23 21.10
N LEU A 501 -29.66 18.70 21.03
CA LEU A 501 -28.45 18.02 21.50
C LEU A 501 -28.04 18.53 22.88
N GLU A 502 -27.25 17.74 23.60
CA GLU A 502 -26.62 18.15 24.85
C GLU A 502 -25.27 18.81 24.53
N PHE A 503 -25.22 20.15 24.51
CA PHE A 503 -24.01 20.93 24.19
C PHE A 503 -23.42 21.68 25.38
N ASP A 504 -24.04 21.60 26.57
CA ASP A 504 -23.69 22.38 27.75
C ASP A 504 -23.28 21.53 28.96
N ASN A 505 -22.82 20.30 28.73
CA ASN A 505 -22.39 19.37 29.76
C ASN A 505 -20.86 19.44 30.01
N PRO A 506 -20.40 20.03 31.14
CA PRO A 506 -18.98 20.20 31.43
C PRO A 506 -18.20 18.90 31.64
N ALA A 507 -18.88 17.74 31.72
CA ALA A 507 -18.21 16.44 31.82
C ALA A 507 -17.38 16.10 30.57
N PHE A 508 -17.62 16.78 29.46
CA PHE A 508 -16.90 16.60 28.20
C PHE A 508 -15.89 17.73 27.93
N GLU A 509 -15.56 18.56 28.92
CA GLU A 509 -14.55 19.61 28.75
C GLU A 509 -13.21 19.02 28.23
N GLY A 510 -12.69 19.59 27.15
CA GLY A 510 -11.52 19.09 26.43
C GLY A 510 -11.84 18.19 25.22
N ALA A 511 -13.08 17.74 25.07
CA ALA A 511 -13.58 16.96 23.93
C ALA A 511 -15.07 17.23 23.63
N GLN A 512 -15.55 18.42 23.99
CA GLN A 512 -16.94 18.84 23.85
C GLN A 512 -17.40 18.88 22.38
N ASP A 513 -16.49 19.22 21.48
CA ASP A 513 -16.64 19.19 20.03
C ASP A 513 -16.82 17.77 19.50
N HIS A 514 -16.04 16.81 20.00
CA HIS A 514 -16.16 15.40 19.61
C HIS A 514 -17.50 14.82 20.08
N HIS A 515 -17.88 15.09 21.33
CA HIS A 515 -19.18 14.68 21.89
C HIS A 515 -20.35 15.29 21.12
N LEU A 516 -20.28 16.57 20.77
CA LEU A 516 -21.29 17.25 19.97
C LEU A 516 -21.38 16.67 18.56
N THR A 517 -20.25 16.44 17.91
CA THR A 517 -20.17 15.87 16.56
C THR A 517 -20.84 14.50 16.51
N LEU A 518 -20.49 13.60 17.45
CA LEU A 518 -21.09 12.26 17.55
C LEU A 518 -22.61 12.34 17.73
N GLN A 519 -23.11 13.22 18.61
CA GLN A 519 -24.55 13.41 18.78
C GLN A 519 -25.25 13.97 17.53
N ALA A 520 -24.58 14.87 16.81
CA ALA A 520 -25.13 15.51 15.62
C ALA A 520 -25.26 14.50 14.48
N VAL A 521 -24.22 13.71 14.21
CA VAL A 521 -24.25 12.71 13.13
C VAL A 521 -25.23 11.56 13.42
N GLU A 522 -25.45 11.21 14.69
CA GLU A 522 -26.47 10.22 15.10
C GLU A 522 -27.90 10.60 14.70
N LYS A 523 -28.21 11.91 14.64
CA LYS A 523 -29.57 12.44 14.48
C LYS A 523 -29.78 13.23 13.19
N ALA A 524 -28.73 13.53 12.45
CA ALA A 524 -28.79 14.27 11.20
C ALA A 524 -29.54 13.49 10.12
N ARG A 525 -30.38 14.18 9.34
CA ARG A 525 -30.97 13.59 8.12
C ARG A 525 -29.91 13.38 7.04
N ARG A 526 -28.97 14.32 6.94
CA ARG A 526 -27.83 14.25 6.04
C ARG A 526 -26.64 15.00 6.63
N VAL A 527 -25.48 14.35 6.57
CA VAL A 527 -24.17 14.97 6.84
C VAL A 527 -23.49 15.21 5.50
N THR A 528 -23.03 16.44 5.27
CA THR A 528 -22.51 16.89 3.97
C THR A 528 -21.07 17.39 4.13
N HIS A 529 -20.14 16.72 3.47
CA HIS A 529 -18.76 17.17 3.34
C HIS A 529 -18.62 18.14 2.16
N VAL A 530 -17.97 19.27 2.39
CA VAL A 530 -17.55 20.22 1.35
C VAL A 530 -16.04 20.02 1.14
N PRO A 531 -15.60 19.31 0.05
CA PRO A 531 -14.20 18.93 -0.15
C PRO A 531 -13.37 20.11 -0.67
N ARG A 532 -13.19 21.10 0.20
CA ARG A 532 -12.42 22.33 0.00
C ARG A 532 -11.73 22.65 1.32
N VAL A 533 -10.48 23.08 1.25
CA VAL A 533 -9.75 23.60 2.41
C VAL A 533 -10.28 25.00 2.69
N LEU A 534 -11.16 25.12 3.68
CA LEU A 534 -11.86 26.38 4.02
C LEU A 534 -11.58 26.85 5.46
N TYR A 535 -10.87 26.03 6.24
CA TYR A 535 -10.50 26.31 7.62
C TYR A 535 -8.99 26.19 7.81
N HIS A 536 -8.41 27.12 8.56
CA HIS A 536 -6.97 27.20 8.80
C HIS A 536 -6.66 27.22 10.29
N TRP A 537 -6.06 26.14 10.77
CA TRP A 537 -5.67 25.99 12.17
C TRP A 537 -4.27 26.55 12.43
N ARG A 538 -4.16 27.59 13.26
CA ARG A 538 -2.89 28.20 13.63
C ARG A 538 -2.11 27.35 14.64
N MET A 539 -0.86 27.04 14.32
CA MET A 539 0.04 26.25 15.18
C MET A 539 0.80 27.16 16.16
N TRP A 540 0.64 26.93 17.47
CA TRP A 540 1.38 27.64 18.52
C TRP A 540 2.13 26.69 19.46
N GLU A 541 3.30 27.13 19.98
CA GLU A 541 4.08 26.38 20.97
C GLU A 541 3.32 26.15 22.29
N THR A 542 2.40 27.06 22.65
CA THR A 542 1.61 27.04 23.89
C THR A 542 0.18 26.51 23.72
N SER A 543 -0.18 25.99 22.55
CA SER A 543 -1.53 25.48 22.30
C SER A 543 -1.89 24.36 23.29
N THR A 544 -3.16 24.20 23.66
CA THR A 544 -3.59 23.24 24.69
C THR A 544 -3.15 21.80 24.35
N ALA A 545 -3.00 21.50 23.07
CA ALA A 545 -2.43 20.26 22.53
C ALA A 545 -0.96 19.98 22.93
N THR A 546 -0.16 20.99 23.29
CA THR A 546 1.26 20.83 23.65
C THR A 546 1.51 20.69 25.15
N SER A 547 0.62 21.19 26.01
CA SER A 547 0.82 21.14 27.47
C SER A 547 0.54 19.75 28.07
N GLU A 548 1.56 19.14 28.70
CA GLU A 548 1.53 17.79 29.29
C GLU A 548 0.36 17.57 30.27
N SER A 549 -0.01 18.61 31.04
CA SER A 549 -1.12 18.57 32.00
C SER A 549 -2.51 18.57 31.35
N SER A 550 -2.65 19.16 30.16
CA SER A 550 -3.93 19.28 29.47
C SER A 550 -4.23 18.07 28.59
N LYS A 551 -3.20 17.34 28.14
CA LYS A 551 -3.34 16.11 27.35
C LYS A 551 -4.11 15.01 28.10
N GLY A 552 -3.83 14.80 29.38
CA GLY A 552 -4.41 13.69 30.15
C GLY A 552 -5.93 13.79 30.35
N TYR A 553 -6.45 14.98 30.72
CA TYR A 553 -7.89 15.12 30.95
C TYR A 553 -8.68 15.14 29.63
N ALA A 554 -8.16 15.80 28.59
CA ALA A 554 -8.81 15.88 27.29
C ALA A 554 -8.85 14.52 26.58
N GLN A 555 -7.80 13.70 26.72
CA GLN A 555 -7.79 12.30 26.26
C GLN A 555 -8.92 11.48 26.92
N GLU A 556 -9.07 11.58 28.24
CA GLU A 556 -10.13 10.87 28.97
C GLU A 556 -11.52 11.42 28.61
N ALA A 557 -11.67 12.74 28.44
CA ALA A 557 -12.91 13.36 27.99
C ALA A 557 -13.33 12.85 26.60
N GLY A 558 -12.38 12.70 25.68
CA GLY A 558 -12.64 12.15 24.34
C GLY A 558 -13.03 10.68 24.35
N MET A 559 -12.34 9.84 25.14
CA MET A 559 -12.79 8.46 25.36
C MET A 559 -14.21 8.41 25.94
N ASN A 560 -14.54 9.32 26.87
CA ASN A 560 -15.89 9.42 27.43
C ASN A 560 -16.93 9.89 26.41
N ALA A 561 -16.57 10.77 25.47
CA ALA A 561 -17.43 11.15 24.35
C ALA A 561 -17.79 9.94 23.48
N VAL A 562 -16.80 9.12 23.13
CA VAL A 562 -16.98 7.88 22.36
C VAL A 562 -17.78 6.83 23.14
N ARG A 563 -17.50 6.62 24.43
CA ARG A 563 -18.31 5.74 25.31
C ARG A 563 -19.76 6.21 25.38
N ALA A 564 -19.98 7.51 25.47
CA ALA A 564 -21.33 8.08 25.49
C ALA A 564 -22.06 7.84 24.16
N HIS A 565 -21.36 7.91 23.01
CA HIS A 565 -21.90 7.54 21.70
C HIS A 565 -22.37 6.08 21.67
N PHE A 566 -21.50 5.12 21.99
CA PHE A 566 -21.87 3.69 21.98
C PHE A 566 -23.03 3.39 22.93
N LYS A 567 -23.08 4.05 24.10
CA LYS A 567 -24.21 3.96 25.03
C LYS A 567 -25.52 4.48 24.43
N ARG A 568 -25.50 5.57 23.65
CA ARG A 568 -26.70 6.14 23.01
C ARG A 568 -27.24 5.23 21.90
N ILE A 569 -26.36 4.63 21.10
CA ILE A 569 -26.74 3.75 20.00
C ILE A 569 -26.96 2.29 20.44
N GLY A 570 -26.67 1.96 21.69
CA GLY A 570 -26.94 0.64 22.29
C GLY A 570 -25.95 -0.45 21.85
N VAL A 571 -24.71 -0.08 21.53
CA VAL A 571 -23.63 -1.00 21.17
C VAL A 571 -22.73 -1.21 22.39
N ASP A 572 -22.40 -2.46 22.70
CA ASP A 572 -21.47 -2.80 23.77
C ASP A 572 -20.03 -2.74 23.25
N ALA A 573 -19.34 -1.65 23.58
CA ALA A 573 -17.97 -1.41 23.16
C ALA A 573 -17.06 -1.06 24.35
N GLU A 574 -15.81 -1.46 24.26
CA GLU A 574 -14.72 -0.96 25.09
C GLU A 574 -13.98 0.14 24.35
N VAL A 575 -13.61 1.21 25.04
CA VAL A 575 -12.82 2.31 24.48
C VAL A 575 -11.59 2.50 25.32
N THR A 576 -10.43 2.31 24.69
CA THR A 576 -9.11 2.49 25.28
C THR A 576 -8.31 3.55 24.54
N GLU A 577 -7.23 4.02 25.17
CA GLU A 577 -6.28 4.94 24.53
C GLU A 577 -5.62 4.27 23.32
N GLY A 578 -5.45 5.03 22.24
CA GLY A 578 -4.72 4.63 21.05
C GLY A 578 -3.22 4.95 21.14
N GLU A 579 -2.47 4.59 20.10
CA GLU A 579 -1.01 4.80 20.05
C GLU A 579 -0.59 6.28 20.01
N ARG A 580 -1.52 7.19 19.71
CA ARG A 580 -1.29 8.64 19.63
C ARG A 580 -2.20 9.44 20.56
N PRO A 581 -1.75 10.65 20.96
CA PRO A 581 -2.63 11.60 21.63
C PRO A 581 -3.90 11.84 20.81
N PHE A 582 -5.04 11.86 21.50
CA PHE A 582 -6.38 12.07 20.97
C PHE A 582 -6.82 11.04 19.93
N SER A 583 -6.24 9.83 20.00
CA SER A 583 -6.71 8.64 19.28
C SER A 583 -7.20 7.57 20.26
N TYR A 584 -8.12 6.74 19.79
CA TYR A 584 -8.81 5.73 20.59
C TYR A 584 -8.87 4.40 19.84
N HIS A 585 -8.79 3.31 20.59
CA HIS A 585 -9.13 1.98 20.09
C HIS A 585 -10.51 1.58 20.59
N VAL A 586 -11.35 1.12 19.67
CA VAL A 586 -12.68 0.60 19.97
C VAL A 586 -12.62 -0.92 19.86
N PHE A 587 -13.15 -1.60 20.87
CA PHE A 587 -13.39 -3.04 20.82
C PHE A 587 -14.88 -3.30 20.99
N ASN A 588 -15.57 -3.50 19.87
CA ASN A 588 -16.96 -3.93 19.86
C ASN A 588 -17.03 -5.38 20.36
N ARG A 589 -17.75 -5.61 21.47
CA ARG A 589 -17.83 -6.94 22.05
C ARG A 589 -18.70 -7.84 21.17
N PRO A 590 -18.28 -9.11 20.94
CA PRO A 590 -19.15 -10.09 20.30
C PRO A 590 -20.50 -10.20 21.03
N PRO A 591 -21.60 -10.48 20.31
CA PRO A 591 -22.88 -10.72 20.92
C PRO A 591 -22.88 -11.91 21.89
N VAL A 592 -23.73 -11.83 22.92
CA VAL A 592 -23.83 -12.86 23.99
C VAL A 592 -24.29 -14.21 23.45
N GLU A 593 -25.07 -14.24 22.36
CA GLU A 593 -25.46 -15.47 21.67
C GLU A 593 -24.29 -16.26 21.10
N HIS A 594 -23.11 -15.63 21.01
CA HIS A 594 -21.85 -16.25 20.61
C HIS A 594 -21.93 -16.97 19.26
N PRO A 595 -22.23 -16.20 18.18
CA PRO A 595 -22.63 -16.72 16.89
C PRO A 595 -21.53 -17.52 16.21
N ARG A 596 -21.90 -18.53 15.43
CA ARG A 596 -20.91 -19.42 14.81
C ARG A 596 -20.29 -18.77 13.58
N VAL A 597 -18.96 -18.82 13.45
CA VAL A 597 -18.24 -18.37 12.24
C VAL A 597 -17.88 -19.56 11.34
N SER A 598 -18.19 -19.48 10.06
CA SER A 598 -17.68 -20.42 9.05
C SER A 598 -16.54 -19.80 8.27
N ILE A 599 -15.32 -20.30 8.50
CA ILE A 599 -14.11 -19.88 7.78
C ILE A 599 -14.03 -20.67 6.47
N LEU A 600 -14.16 -19.98 5.34
CA LEU A 600 -14.20 -20.55 3.99
C LEU A 600 -12.82 -20.39 3.33
N ILE A 601 -12.15 -21.51 3.07
CA ILE A 601 -10.78 -21.53 2.51
C ILE A 601 -10.76 -22.27 1.17
N PRO A 602 -10.84 -21.57 0.02
CA PRO A 602 -10.57 -22.18 -1.29
C PRO A 602 -9.15 -22.74 -1.35
N SER A 603 -9.01 -23.98 -1.80
CA SER A 603 -7.73 -24.67 -1.83
C SER A 603 -7.53 -25.46 -3.12
N ARG A 604 -6.35 -25.31 -3.71
CA ARG A 604 -5.84 -26.15 -4.80
C ARG A 604 -4.33 -26.35 -4.62
N ASP A 605 -3.91 -27.60 -4.45
CA ASP A 605 -2.52 -27.98 -4.19
C ASP A 605 -1.87 -27.20 -3.02
N HIS A 606 -0.54 -27.08 -2.99
CA HIS A 606 0.23 -26.31 -1.99
C HIS A 606 -0.08 -26.66 -0.51
N ALA A 607 -0.04 -27.95 -0.18
CA ALA A 607 -0.39 -28.47 1.15
C ALA A 607 0.34 -27.75 2.31
N GLU A 608 1.61 -27.39 2.14
CA GLU A 608 2.41 -26.71 3.18
C GLU A 608 1.88 -25.31 3.53
N LEU A 609 1.40 -24.55 2.54
CA LEU A 609 0.81 -23.23 2.76
C LEU A 609 -0.51 -23.34 3.52
N LEU A 610 -1.38 -24.26 3.07
CA LEU A 610 -2.65 -24.51 3.74
C LEU A 610 -2.42 -25.04 5.16
N GLN A 611 -1.41 -25.88 5.36
CA GLN A 611 -1.04 -26.37 6.67
C GLN A 611 -0.67 -25.24 7.61
N ARG A 612 0.24 -24.36 7.20
CA ARG A 612 0.60 -23.18 8.00
C ARG A 612 -0.62 -22.31 8.31
N CYS A 613 -1.52 -22.13 7.35
CA CYS A 613 -2.75 -21.37 7.54
C CYS A 613 -3.63 -21.99 8.63
N ILE A 614 -4.01 -23.27 8.48
CA ILE A 614 -4.87 -23.98 9.43
C ILE A 614 -4.20 -24.11 10.81
N ASP A 615 -2.91 -24.44 10.86
CA ASP A 615 -2.17 -24.56 12.12
C ASP A 615 -2.14 -23.21 12.87
N SER A 616 -2.01 -22.09 12.15
CA SER A 616 -2.06 -20.75 12.75
C SER A 616 -3.45 -20.39 13.30
N ILE A 617 -4.53 -20.79 12.60
CA ILE A 617 -5.91 -20.58 13.05
C ILE A 617 -6.16 -21.40 14.32
N ILE A 618 -5.89 -22.70 14.29
CA ILE A 618 -6.17 -23.61 15.41
C ILE A 618 -5.28 -23.30 16.62
N GLY A 619 -4.02 -22.93 16.39
CA GLY A 619 -3.06 -22.68 17.45
C GLY A 619 -3.18 -21.32 18.14
N LYS A 620 -3.79 -20.32 17.49
CA LYS A 620 -3.82 -18.93 18.00
C LYS A 620 -5.22 -18.36 18.26
N THR A 621 -6.27 -18.82 17.58
CA THR A 621 -7.63 -18.26 17.70
C THR A 621 -8.19 -18.47 19.11
N THR A 622 -8.69 -17.40 19.74
CA THR A 622 -9.31 -17.48 21.08
C THR A 622 -10.84 -17.66 21.05
N TYR A 623 -11.50 -17.27 19.96
CA TYR A 623 -12.92 -17.56 19.74
C TYR A 623 -13.16 -19.04 19.51
N ASP A 624 -14.11 -19.66 20.21
CA ASP A 624 -14.32 -21.12 20.17
C ASP A 624 -15.53 -21.56 19.32
N SER A 625 -16.38 -20.63 18.87
CA SER A 625 -17.56 -20.92 18.04
C SER A 625 -17.27 -20.75 16.55
N TYR A 626 -16.47 -21.64 15.98
CA TYR A 626 -16.16 -21.61 14.55
C TYR A 626 -16.07 -22.99 13.88
N GLU A 627 -16.09 -23.00 12.56
CA GLU A 627 -15.69 -24.14 11.72
C GLU A 627 -14.76 -23.68 10.61
N VAL A 628 -13.88 -24.58 10.15
CA VAL A 628 -13.03 -24.36 8.99
C VAL A 628 -13.49 -25.26 7.86
N LEU A 629 -13.92 -24.63 6.76
CA LEU A 629 -14.38 -25.29 5.56
C LEU A 629 -13.36 -25.10 4.43
N VAL A 630 -12.55 -26.13 4.20
CA VAL A 630 -11.63 -26.17 3.07
C VAL A 630 -12.40 -26.55 1.82
N ILE A 631 -12.43 -25.67 0.83
CA ILE A 631 -13.14 -25.87 -0.43
C ILE A 631 -12.12 -26.38 -1.44
N GLU A 632 -12.11 -27.69 -1.63
CA GLU A 632 -11.21 -28.38 -2.55
C GLU A 632 -11.63 -28.07 -4.00
N ASN A 633 -10.65 -27.58 -4.77
CA ASN A 633 -10.85 -27.17 -6.16
C ASN A 633 -9.83 -27.83 -7.10
N ASN A 634 -10.12 -29.07 -7.50
CA ASN A 634 -9.40 -29.77 -8.55
C ASN A 634 -7.87 -29.83 -8.32
N SER A 635 -7.46 -30.19 -7.10
CA SER A 635 -6.08 -30.48 -6.74
C SER A 635 -5.57 -31.71 -7.51
N GLU A 636 -4.28 -31.73 -7.81
CA GLU A 636 -3.65 -32.78 -8.61
C GLU A 636 -2.59 -33.55 -7.79
N ARG A 637 -2.11 -32.98 -6.69
CA ARG A 637 -1.01 -33.52 -5.88
C ARG A 637 -1.51 -34.49 -4.81
N THR A 638 -0.88 -35.67 -4.74
CA THR A 638 -1.19 -36.70 -3.74
C THR A 638 -0.95 -36.20 -2.32
N GLU A 639 0.06 -35.35 -2.13
CA GLU A 639 0.42 -34.72 -0.86
C GLU A 639 -0.72 -33.87 -0.32
N THR A 640 -1.45 -33.16 -1.19
CA THR A 640 -2.60 -32.34 -0.83
C THR A 640 -3.77 -33.17 -0.32
N PHE A 641 -4.14 -34.25 -1.03
CA PHE A 641 -5.19 -35.15 -0.55
C PHE A 641 -4.80 -35.90 0.73
N SER A 642 -3.52 -36.23 0.89
CA SER A 642 -3.00 -36.83 2.13
C SER A 642 -3.14 -35.86 3.30
N TYR A 643 -2.80 -34.58 3.09
CA TYR A 643 -2.97 -33.53 4.09
C TYR A 643 -4.46 -33.30 4.42
N TYR A 644 -5.36 -33.25 3.45
CA TYR A 644 -6.82 -33.15 3.70
C TYR A 644 -7.36 -34.26 4.59
N GLN A 645 -6.90 -35.50 4.40
CA GLN A 645 -7.29 -36.62 5.26
C GLN A 645 -6.69 -36.50 6.67
N GLN A 646 -5.45 -36.00 6.76
CA GLN A 646 -4.76 -35.79 8.02
C GLN A 646 -5.45 -34.69 8.86
N VAL A 647 -5.62 -33.50 8.30
CA VAL A 647 -6.14 -32.34 9.03
C VAL A 647 -7.56 -32.54 9.52
N GLN A 648 -8.42 -33.21 8.75
CA GLN A 648 -9.77 -33.57 9.18
C GLN A 648 -9.79 -34.60 10.31
N ARG A 649 -8.85 -35.56 10.30
CA ARG A 649 -8.72 -36.58 11.34
C ARG A 649 -8.21 -35.97 12.65
N GLU A 650 -7.24 -35.09 12.57
CA GLU A 650 -6.63 -34.42 13.73
C GLU A 650 -7.57 -33.38 14.35
N ASN A 651 -8.42 -32.74 13.55
CA ASN A 651 -9.31 -31.65 13.97
C ASN A 651 -10.79 -31.99 13.75
N LYS A 652 -11.17 -33.21 14.13
CA LYS A 652 -12.52 -33.76 13.90
C LYS A 652 -13.62 -32.89 14.50
N GLY A 653 -14.56 -32.47 13.67
CA GLY A 653 -15.69 -31.61 14.07
C GLY A 653 -15.42 -30.12 13.92
N LEU A 654 -14.16 -29.71 13.74
CA LEU A 654 -13.73 -28.33 13.51
C LEU A 654 -13.38 -28.09 12.04
N VAL A 655 -12.58 -28.96 11.42
CA VAL A 655 -12.15 -28.85 10.02
C VAL A 655 -12.91 -29.85 9.15
N ARG A 656 -13.49 -29.37 8.05
CA ARG A 656 -14.13 -30.20 7.02
C ARG A 656 -13.68 -29.77 5.62
N VAL A 657 -13.47 -30.76 4.76
CA VAL A 657 -13.14 -30.54 3.34
C VAL A 657 -14.38 -30.83 2.51
N VAL A 658 -14.75 -29.90 1.63
CA VAL A 658 -15.85 -30.04 0.67
C VAL A 658 -15.31 -29.92 -0.75
N THR A 659 -15.73 -30.80 -1.64
CA THR A 659 -15.24 -30.85 -3.02
C THR A 659 -16.16 -30.09 -3.97
N TRP A 660 -15.59 -29.15 -4.72
CA TRP A 660 -16.31 -28.42 -5.75
C TRP A 660 -16.17 -29.10 -7.13
N GLU A 661 -17.28 -29.62 -7.65
CA GLU A 661 -17.33 -30.34 -8.94
C GLU A 661 -17.62 -29.42 -10.15
N GLY A 662 -17.32 -28.12 -10.04
CA GLY A 662 -17.62 -27.14 -11.08
C GLY A 662 -16.83 -27.38 -12.38
N LYS A 663 -17.48 -27.12 -13.52
CA LYS A 663 -16.86 -27.18 -14.85
C LYS A 663 -16.43 -25.77 -15.27
N GLY A 664 -15.23 -25.62 -15.85
CA GLY A 664 -14.81 -24.34 -16.47
C GLY A 664 -13.52 -23.69 -15.93
N GLY A 665 -12.76 -24.36 -15.06
CA GLY A 665 -11.52 -23.84 -14.49
C GLY A 665 -11.72 -23.06 -13.18
N PHE A 666 -10.68 -22.38 -12.70
CA PHE A 666 -10.72 -21.65 -11.43
C PHE A 666 -11.64 -20.42 -11.50
N ASN A 667 -12.60 -20.33 -10.59
CA ASN A 667 -13.49 -19.18 -10.41
C ASN A 667 -13.71 -18.96 -8.91
N TYR A 668 -13.07 -17.93 -8.35
CA TYR A 668 -13.06 -17.66 -6.91
C TYR A 668 -14.48 -17.42 -6.37
N SER A 669 -15.26 -16.59 -7.04
CA SER A 669 -16.66 -16.30 -6.70
C SER A 669 -17.52 -17.55 -6.62
N SER A 670 -17.34 -18.50 -7.53
CA SER A 670 -18.07 -19.77 -7.52
C SER A 670 -17.69 -20.66 -6.34
N LEU A 671 -16.40 -20.67 -5.96
CA LEU A 671 -15.91 -21.44 -4.80
C LEU A 671 -16.46 -20.88 -3.50
N ILE A 672 -16.40 -19.56 -3.32
CA ILE A 672 -16.95 -18.89 -2.14
C ILE A 672 -18.46 -19.11 -2.03
N ASN A 673 -19.21 -18.91 -3.11
CA ASN A 673 -20.66 -19.17 -3.14
C ASN A 673 -21.00 -20.63 -2.79
N PHE A 674 -20.19 -21.59 -3.27
CA PHE A 674 -20.34 -23.00 -2.92
C PHE A 674 -20.03 -23.25 -1.43
N GLY A 675 -18.92 -22.72 -0.92
CA GLY A 675 -18.54 -22.82 0.48
C GLY A 675 -19.59 -22.23 1.42
N ALA A 676 -20.13 -21.06 1.08
CA ALA A 676 -21.20 -20.40 1.84
C ALA A 676 -22.47 -21.26 1.92
N LYS A 677 -22.80 -22.00 0.84
CA LYS A 677 -23.94 -22.92 0.81
C LYS A 677 -23.69 -24.17 1.67
N GLU A 678 -22.46 -24.67 1.67
CA GLU A 678 -22.08 -25.89 2.41
C GLU A 678 -21.82 -25.63 3.90
N SER A 679 -21.66 -24.38 4.32
CA SER A 679 -21.34 -23.98 5.68
C SER A 679 -22.58 -23.73 6.55
N SER A 680 -22.41 -23.63 7.87
CA SER A 680 -23.51 -23.54 8.84
C SER A 680 -23.48 -22.32 9.78
N GLY A 681 -22.39 -21.54 9.76
CA GLY A 681 -22.20 -20.41 10.66
C GLY A 681 -23.09 -19.22 10.32
N ASP A 682 -23.43 -18.44 11.34
CA ASP A 682 -24.19 -17.18 11.21
C ASP A 682 -23.37 -16.11 10.48
N TYR A 683 -22.03 -16.18 10.61
CA TYR A 683 -21.07 -15.36 9.89
C TYR A 683 -20.24 -16.21 8.94
N LEU A 684 -19.90 -15.62 7.79
CA LEU A 684 -18.99 -16.17 6.80
C LEU A 684 -17.70 -15.37 6.85
N LEU A 685 -16.58 -16.05 7.01
CA LEU A 685 -15.26 -15.46 6.87
C LEU A 685 -14.58 -16.07 5.64
N LEU A 686 -14.34 -15.25 4.62
CA LEU A 686 -13.57 -15.63 3.45
C LEU A 686 -12.10 -15.50 3.79
N LEU A 687 -11.30 -16.55 3.55
CA LEU A 687 -9.88 -16.55 3.85
C LEU A 687 -9.10 -17.29 2.77
N ASN A 688 -8.02 -16.68 2.26
CA ASN A 688 -7.12 -17.39 1.35
C ASN A 688 -6.33 -18.50 2.07
N ASN A 689 -5.84 -19.49 1.32
CA ASN A 689 -5.12 -20.64 1.89
C ASN A 689 -3.65 -20.37 2.25
N ASP A 690 -3.13 -19.19 1.91
CA ASP A 690 -1.74 -18.76 2.11
C ASP A 690 -1.62 -17.60 3.10
N MET A 691 -2.55 -17.56 4.07
CA MET A 691 -2.59 -16.62 5.19
C MET A 691 -1.93 -17.20 6.44
N GLU A 692 -1.33 -16.35 7.27
CA GLU A 692 -0.88 -16.70 8.62
C GLU A 692 -1.39 -15.66 9.63
N LEU A 693 -2.10 -16.14 10.65
CA LEU A 693 -2.70 -15.30 11.68
C LEU A 693 -1.63 -14.68 12.60
N ARG A 694 -1.71 -13.38 12.89
CA ARG A 694 -0.88 -12.71 13.92
C ARG A 694 -1.67 -12.35 15.17
N THR A 695 -2.93 -11.93 15.03
CA THR A 695 -3.81 -11.50 16.14
C THR A 695 -4.62 -12.66 16.74
N PRO A 696 -4.47 -13.02 18.03
CA PRO A 696 -5.22 -14.13 18.64
C PRO A 696 -6.74 -13.94 18.77
N ASP A 697 -7.19 -12.74 19.13
CA ASP A 697 -8.60 -12.36 19.36
C ASP A 697 -9.30 -11.82 18.11
N TRP A 698 -8.81 -12.21 16.94
CA TRP A 698 -9.23 -11.67 15.65
C TRP A 698 -10.71 -11.94 15.33
N LEU A 699 -11.22 -13.14 15.61
CA LEU A 699 -12.63 -13.46 15.35
C LEU A 699 -13.54 -12.66 16.27
N GLU A 700 -13.19 -12.47 17.54
CA GLU A 700 -13.93 -11.62 18.46
C GLU A 700 -14.06 -10.20 17.90
N ARG A 701 -12.95 -9.62 17.43
CA ARG A 701 -12.93 -8.27 16.85
C ARG A 701 -13.81 -8.17 15.60
N MET A 702 -13.65 -9.12 14.67
CA MET A 702 -14.42 -9.10 13.42
C MET A 702 -15.92 -9.39 13.65
N VAL A 703 -16.27 -10.32 14.55
CA VAL A 703 -17.67 -10.63 14.89
C VAL A 703 -18.32 -9.45 15.61
N GLY A 704 -17.60 -8.80 16.53
CA GLY A 704 -18.08 -7.59 17.20
C GLY A 704 -18.51 -6.51 16.21
N LEU A 705 -17.65 -6.20 15.25
CA LEU A 705 -17.96 -5.27 14.16
C LEU A 705 -19.08 -5.76 13.24
N ALA A 706 -18.99 -7.00 12.74
CA ALA A 706 -19.96 -7.56 11.79
C ALA A 706 -21.35 -7.77 12.41
N SER A 707 -21.47 -7.77 13.75
CA SER A 707 -22.75 -7.85 14.46
C SER A 707 -23.52 -6.54 14.52
N ARG A 708 -22.87 -5.41 14.19
CA ARG A 708 -23.57 -4.15 14.06
C ARG A 708 -24.50 -4.17 12.84
N LYS A 709 -25.71 -3.64 13.01
CA LYS A 709 -26.76 -3.67 11.97
C LYS A 709 -26.46 -2.79 10.76
N ASP A 710 -25.63 -1.79 10.95
CA ASP A 710 -25.16 -0.87 9.92
C ASP A 710 -23.94 -1.42 9.16
N VAL A 711 -23.34 -2.54 9.57
CA VAL A 711 -22.13 -3.10 8.95
C VAL A 711 -22.46 -4.25 7.99
N GLY A 712 -21.99 -4.12 6.76
CA GLY A 712 -22.13 -5.09 5.67
C GLY A 712 -20.97 -6.07 5.60
N ALA A 713 -19.73 -5.59 5.75
CA ALA A 713 -18.53 -6.42 5.70
C ALA A 713 -17.41 -5.84 6.58
N VAL A 714 -16.50 -6.71 7.02
CA VAL A 714 -15.33 -6.35 7.83
C VAL A 714 -14.06 -6.92 7.20
N GLY A 715 -13.03 -6.10 7.02
CA GLY A 715 -11.72 -6.48 6.50
C GLY A 715 -10.58 -6.24 7.49
N ALA A 716 -9.47 -6.95 7.29
CA ALA A 716 -8.29 -6.93 8.17
C ALA A 716 -7.09 -6.20 7.53
N LEU A 717 -6.11 -5.82 8.35
CA LEU A 717 -4.78 -5.42 7.86
C LEU A 717 -4.02 -6.66 7.38
N LEU A 718 -3.64 -6.66 6.10
CA LEU A 718 -2.80 -7.70 5.52
C LEU A 718 -1.40 -7.17 5.26
N LEU A 719 -0.41 -7.89 5.77
CA LEU A 719 1.00 -7.60 5.57
C LEU A 719 1.62 -8.63 4.61
N TYR A 720 2.55 -8.18 3.78
CA TYR A 720 3.49 -9.06 3.11
C TYR A 720 4.49 -9.68 4.11
N PRO A 721 5.21 -10.76 3.74
CA PRO A 721 6.20 -11.40 4.61
C PRO A 721 7.37 -10.50 5.07
N ASP A 722 7.60 -9.37 4.40
CA ASP A 722 8.62 -8.37 4.76
C ASP A 722 8.11 -7.27 5.73
N ASN A 723 6.89 -7.42 6.25
CA ASN A 723 6.16 -6.46 7.08
C ASN A 723 5.85 -5.13 6.37
N THR A 724 5.69 -5.16 5.04
CA THR A 724 5.05 -4.05 4.31
C THR A 724 3.56 -4.31 4.17
N VAL A 725 2.76 -3.26 4.15
CA VAL A 725 1.31 -3.32 3.97
C VAL A 725 0.99 -3.84 2.57
N GLN A 726 0.10 -4.83 2.52
CA GLN A 726 -0.49 -5.32 1.28
C GLN A 726 -1.92 -4.78 1.12
N HIS A 727 -2.67 -4.72 2.22
CA HIS A 727 -4.05 -4.27 2.24
C HIS A 727 -4.38 -3.56 3.55
N ALA A 728 -4.77 -2.29 3.45
CA ALA A 728 -5.39 -1.52 4.52
C ALA A 728 -6.77 -0.98 4.07
N GLY A 729 -7.52 -1.79 3.30
CA GLY A 729 -8.70 -1.36 2.56
C GLY A 729 -8.51 -1.25 1.04
N VAL A 730 -9.58 -0.95 0.32
CA VAL A 730 -9.60 -0.73 -1.14
C VAL A 730 -10.35 0.56 -1.47
N ILE A 731 -9.74 1.36 -2.33
CA ILE A 731 -10.29 2.62 -2.84
C ILE A 731 -10.43 2.51 -4.37
N VAL A 732 -11.52 3.05 -4.90
CA VAL A 732 -11.76 3.17 -6.34
C VAL A 732 -11.17 4.50 -6.84
N SER A 733 -10.03 4.45 -7.52
CA SER A 733 -9.35 5.67 -7.95
C SER A 733 -8.80 5.56 -9.37
N GLY A 734 -8.96 6.61 -10.15
CA GLY A 734 -8.48 6.65 -11.53
C GLY A 734 -9.14 5.58 -12.38
N SER A 735 -8.37 4.58 -12.82
CA SER A 735 -8.83 3.61 -13.84
C SER A 735 -9.23 2.24 -13.29
N CYS A 736 -8.97 1.95 -12.00
CA CYS A 736 -9.30 0.68 -11.35
C CYS A 736 -9.37 0.83 -9.81
N ALA A 737 -9.92 -0.19 -9.12
CA ALA A 737 -9.87 -0.27 -7.66
C ALA A 737 -8.50 -0.82 -7.21
N ASN A 738 -7.93 -0.28 -6.14
CA ASN A 738 -6.60 -0.64 -5.65
C ASN A 738 -6.54 -0.67 -4.11
N HIS A 739 -5.58 -1.42 -3.57
CA HIS A 739 -5.36 -1.49 -2.13
C HIS A 739 -4.78 -0.19 -1.57
N PHE A 740 -5.33 0.25 -0.44
CA PHE A 740 -4.84 1.40 0.32
C PHE A 740 -3.57 1.02 1.11
N GLY A 741 -2.62 1.96 1.19
CA GLY A 741 -1.39 1.82 1.98
C GLY A 741 -0.34 0.85 1.41
N ILE A 742 -0.51 0.33 0.21
CA ILE A 742 0.35 -0.72 -0.36
C ILE A 742 1.85 -0.35 -0.31
N ASP A 743 2.66 -1.32 0.07
CA ASP A 743 4.12 -1.26 0.20
C ASP A 743 4.64 -0.26 1.24
N LEU A 744 3.80 0.42 2.00
CA LEU A 744 4.28 1.14 3.16
C LEU A 744 4.79 0.13 4.20
N PRO A 745 5.93 0.39 4.86
CA PRO A 745 6.34 -0.44 5.99
C PRO A 745 5.30 -0.31 7.11
N GLU A 746 5.11 -1.37 7.90
CA GLU A 746 4.27 -1.37 9.13
C GLU A 746 4.63 -0.21 10.08
N SER A 747 5.86 0.30 9.96
CA SER A 747 6.41 1.41 10.72
C SER A 747 5.96 2.80 10.25
N ASN A 748 5.28 2.88 9.09
CA ASN A 748 4.74 4.08 8.46
C ASN A 748 3.21 3.99 8.36
N HIS A 749 2.55 4.88 9.09
CA HIS A 749 1.11 4.86 9.29
C HIS A 749 0.30 5.54 8.16
N GLY A 750 1.00 6.02 7.12
CA GLY A 750 0.36 6.64 5.96
C GLY A 750 -0.18 8.05 6.23
N TYR A 751 -1.02 8.51 5.31
CA TYR A 751 -1.58 9.86 5.29
C TYR A 751 -2.47 10.10 6.50
N CYS A 752 -2.21 11.17 7.25
CA CYS A 752 -2.89 11.48 8.52
C CYS A 752 -2.99 10.27 9.49
N ASN A 753 -2.05 9.34 9.33
CA ASN A 753 -1.94 8.05 10.00
C ASN A 753 -3.15 7.11 9.89
N LEU A 754 -3.93 7.24 8.82
CA LEU A 754 -5.19 6.52 8.62
C LEU A 754 -5.05 4.98 8.63
N ILE A 755 -3.88 4.42 8.30
CA ILE A 755 -3.68 2.96 8.25
C ILE A 755 -3.89 2.30 9.62
N GLU A 756 -3.67 3.04 10.72
CA GLU A 756 -3.82 2.55 12.09
C GLU A 756 -5.20 2.77 12.69
N ASP A 757 -6.07 3.51 12.00
CA ASP A 757 -7.41 3.81 12.46
C ASP A 757 -8.42 2.87 11.79
N GLU A 758 -9.47 2.49 12.52
CA GLU A 758 -10.63 1.81 11.93
C GLU A 758 -11.32 2.81 10.98
N GLN A 759 -11.67 2.35 9.79
CA GLN A 759 -12.18 3.21 8.71
C GLN A 759 -13.38 2.58 8.01
N ASP A 760 -14.29 3.43 7.54
CA ASP A 760 -15.31 3.05 6.60
C ASP A 760 -14.76 3.23 5.19
N LEU A 761 -14.72 2.17 4.39
CA LEU A 761 -14.13 2.20 3.06
C LEU A 761 -15.10 1.69 2.01
N SER A 762 -14.77 1.86 0.74
CA SER A 762 -15.61 1.37 -0.35
C SER A 762 -15.55 -0.15 -0.50
N ALA A 763 -14.40 -0.74 -0.22
CA ALA A 763 -14.24 -2.19 -0.26
C ALA A 763 -13.10 -2.68 0.64
N VAL A 764 -13.17 -3.97 0.99
CA VAL A 764 -12.09 -4.75 1.60
C VAL A 764 -11.85 -6.01 0.78
N THR A 765 -10.69 -6.64 0.91
CA THR A 765 -10.33 -7.77 0.04
C THR A 765 -10.92 -9.10 0.48
N GLY A 766 -11.30 -9.94 -0.48
CA GLY A 766 -11.74 -11.31 -0.23
C GLY A 766 -10.66 -12.23 0.37
N ALA A 767 -9.39 -11.79 0.43
CA ALA A 767 -8.34 -12.58 1.09
C ALA A 767 -8.56 -12.74 2.62
N CYS A 768 -9.24 -11.78 3.26
CA CYS A 768 -9.77 -11.87 4.62
C CYS A 768 -10.96 -10.92 4.77
N LEU A 769 -12.19 -11.45 4.63
CA LEU A 769 -13.43 -10.68 4.68
C LEU A 769 -14.47 -11.41 5.52
N MET A 770 -15.01 -10.75 6.54
CA MET A 770 -16.16 -11.26 7.31
C MET A 770 -17.45 -10.57 6.88
N VAL A 771 -18.53 -11.35 6.79
CA VAL A 771 -19.88 -10.86 6.47
C VAL A 771 -20.92 -11.73 7.15
N SER A 772 -22.06 -11.15 7.56
CA SER A 772 -23.19 -11.94 8.04
C SER A 772 -23.75 -12.80 6.91
N ARG A 773 -24.25 -14.00 7.24
CA ARG A 773 -24.91 -14.86 6.25
C ARG A 773 -26.10 -14.17 5.60
N GLU A 774 -26.83 -13.38 6.37
CA GLU A 774 -27.98 -12.59 5.90
C GLU A 774 -27.56 -11.60 4.81
N ASN A 775 -26.60 -10.72 5.09
CA ASN A 775 -26.10 -9.74 4.13
C ASN A 775 -25.52 -10.41 2.87
N PHE A 776 -24.78 -11.51 3.03
CA PHE A 776 -24.25 -12.28 1.90
C PHE A 776 -25.37 -12.81 0.98
N GLN A 777 -26.47 -13.30 1.56
CA GLN A 777 -27.61 -13.82 0.80
C GLN A 777 -28.43 -12.70 0.16
N GLU A 778 -28.61 -11.58 0.86
CA GLU A 778 -29.39 -10.43 0.41
C GLU A 778 -28.82 -9.81 -0.87
N VAL A 779 -27.50 -9.65 -0.97
CA VAL A 779 -26.83 -9.15 -2.19
C VAL A 779 -26.56 -10.23 -3.24
N GLY A 780 -27.01 -11.47 -3.01
CA GLY A 780 -26.89 -12.58 -3.95
C GLY A 780 -25.49 -13.23 -4.03
N GLY A 781 -24.62 -12.98 -3.04
CA GLY A 781 -23.26 -13.49 -3.00
C GLY A 781 -22.34 -12.88 -4.07
N PHE A 782 -21.25 -13.58 -4.37
CA PHE A 782 -20.22 -13.11 -5.28
C PHE A 782 -20.64 -13.31 -6.75
N ASP A 783 -20.39 -12.32 -7.60
CA ASP A 783 -20.67 -12.44 -9.03
C ASP A 783 -19.70 -13.40 -9.73
N ARG A 784 -20.26 -14.38 -10.46
CA ARG A 784 -19.47 -15.43 -11.13
C ARG A 784 -18.81 -14.93 -12.41
N ASP A 785 -19.27 -13.81 -12.99
CA ASP A 785 -18.64 -13.18 -14.14
C ASP A 785 -17.34 -12.42 -13.75
N LEU A 786 -17.18 -12.13 -12.47
CA LEU A 786 -15.94 -11.67 -11.84
C LEU A 786 -15.21 -12.87 -11.24
N ALA A 787 -14.52 -13.65 -12.07
CA ALA A 787 -13.96 -14.94 -11.65
C ALA A 787 -12.70 -14.82 -10.78
N VAL A 788 -11.90 -13.76 -10.98
CA VAL A 788 -10.58 -13.62 -10.33
C VAL A 788 -10.33 -12.22 -9.77
N ALA A 789 -10.61 -11.16 -10.52
CA ALA A 789 -10.40 -9.79 -10.06
C ALA A 789 -11.74 -9.11 -9.71
N PHE A 790 -11.67 -8.16 -8.77
CA PHE A 790 -12.76 -7.25 -8.38
C PHE A 790 -14.04 -7.90 -7.85
N ASN A 791 -14.05 -9.20 -7.62
CA ASN A 791 -15.21 -9.91 -7.08
C ASN A 791 -15.57 -9.46 -5.66
N ASP A 792 -14.53 -9.17 -4.86
CA ASP A 792 -14.62 -8.60 -3.52
C ASP A 792 -15.06 -7.14 -3.55
N VAL A 793 -14.53 -6.35 -4.49
CA VAL A 793 -14.94 -4.96 -4.70
C VAL A 793 -16.41 -4.86 -5.09
N ASP A 794 -16.85 -5.61 -6.11
CA ASP A 794 -18.26 -5.66 -6.52
C ASP A 794 -19.18 -6.10 -5.37
N PHE A 795 -18.77 -7.10 -4.59
CA PHE A 795 -19.52 -7.56 -3.43
C PHE A 795 -19.67 -6.46 -2.37
N CYS A 796 -18.59 -5.76 -2.03
CA CYS A 796 -18.62 -4.64 -1.09
C CYS A 796 -19.50 -3.49 -1.60
N LEU A 797 -19.39 -3.14 -2.89
CA LEU A 797 -20.19 -2.07 -3.47
C LEU A 797 -21.70 -2.40 -3.51
N LYS A 798 -22.09 -3.67 -3.69
CA LYS A 798 -23.49 -4.09 -3.50
C LYS A 798 -24.00 -3.88 -2.08
N LEU A 799 -23.16 -4.14 -1.07
CA LEU A 799 -23.51 -3.89 0.33
C LEU A 799 -23.65 -2.38 0.58
N ARG A 800 -22.76 -1.57 0.02
CA ARG A 800 -22.83 -0.10 0.06
C ARG A 800 -24.12 0.44 -0.55
N GLU A 801 -24.61 -0.12 -1.65
CA GLU A 801 -25.89 0.27 -2.26
C GLU A 801 -27.10 0.01 -1.34
N GLN A 802 -26.99 -0.92 -0.38
CA GLN A 802 -28.00 -1.13 0.67
C GLN A 802 -27.84 -0.18 1.86
N GLY A 803 -26.91 0.78 1.80
CA GLY A 803 -26.61 1.70 2.89
C GLY A 803 -25.76 1.10 4.02
N LEU A 804 -25.19 -0.09 3.81
CA LEU A 804 -24.32 -0.74 4.80
C LEU A 804 -22.89 -0.19 4.72
N LEU A 805 -22.19 -0.21 5.85
CA LEU A 805 -20.79 0.15 5.99
C LEU A 805 -19.88 -1.04 5.63
N VAL A 806 -18.71 -0.75 5.10
CA VAL A 806 -17.64 -1.74 4.92
C VAL A 806 -16.47 -1.27 5.76
N VAL A 807 -16.21 -1.98 6.86
CA VAL A 807 -15.29 -1.53 7.90
C VAL A 807 -13.94 -2.23 7.74
N TYR A 808 -12.87 -1.45 7.70
CA TYR A 808 -11.51 -1.95 7.82
C TYR A 808 -11.04 -1.83 9.28
N THR A 809 -10.51 -2.92 9.85
CA THR A 809 -9.97 -2.95 11.22
C THR A 809 -8.46 -3.28 11.23
N PRO A 810 -7.58 -2.34 11.59
CA PRO A 810 -6.14 -2.58 11.68
C PRO A 810 -5.72 -3.43 12.88
N GLN A 811 -6.62 -3.65 13.85
CA GLN A 811 -6.35 -4.46 15.04
C GLN A 811 -6.31 -5.96 14.69
N VAL A 812 -6.87 -6.36 13.56
CA VAL A 812 -6.77 -7.72 13.02
C VAL A 812 -5.68 -7.77 11.96
N VAL A 813 -4.57 -8.45 12.27
CA VAL A 813 -3.40 -8.53 11.39
C VAL A 813 -3.14 -9.97 10.95
N LEU A 814 -2.95 -10.14 9.64
CA LEU A 814 -2.52 -11.40 9.05
C LEU A 814 -1.36 -11.16 8.08
N THR A 815 -0.45 -12.13 7.99
CA THR A 815 0.57 -12.15 6.94
C THR A 815 0.02 -12.93 5.74
N HIS A 816 0.08 -12.35 4.53
CA HIS A 816 -0.34 -12.99 3.29
C HIS A 816 0.87 -13.26 2.40
N PHE A 817 1.11 -14.53 2.06
CA PHE A 817 2.27 -14.95 1.27
C PHE A 817 1.97 -14.95 -0.25
N GLU A 818 1.21 -13.96 -0.71
CA GLU A 818 0.72 -13.83 -2.08
C GLU A 818 1.84 -14.02 -3.12
N SER A 819 1.57 -14.75 -4.21
CA SER A 819 2.48 -15.14 -5.32
C SER A 819 3.17 -16.51 -5.22
N VAL A 820 2.83 -17.33 -4.21
CA VAL A 820 3.27 -18.74 -4.14
C VAL A 820 2.25 -19.69 -4.79
N SER A 821 0.96 -19.37 -4.70
CA SER A 821 -0.16 -20.18 -5.20
C SER A 821 -0.61 -19.79 -6.63
N ARG A 822 -0.33 -18.57 -7.09
CA ARG A 822 -0.81 -18.03 -8.37
C ARG A 822 0.33 -17.87 -9.39
N GLY A 823 0.36 -18.76 -10.39
CA GLY A 823 1.23 -18.61 -11.58
C GLY A 823 0.94 -17.35 -12.41
N SER A 824 1.77 -17.07 -13.44
CA SER A 824 1.84 -15.74 -14.08
C SER A 824 0.57 -15.18 -14.70
N ASP A 825 0.46 -13.85 -14.65
CA ASP A 825 -0.65 -13.06 -15.21
C ASP A 825 -0.44 -12.62 -16.67
N TYR A 826 0.64 -13.06 -17.33
CA TYR A 826 1.00 -12.64 -18.70
C TYR A 826 0.40 -13.47 -19.83
N SER A 827 -0.35 -14.54 -19.55
CA SER A 827 -1.02 -15.30 -20.62
C SER A 827 -2.11 -14.45 -21.28
N THR A 828 -2.27 -14.58 -22.60
CA THR A 828 -3.28 -13.82 -23.38
C THR A 828 -4.69 -13.95 -22.82
N ASP A 829 -5.06 -15.13 -22.32
CA ASP A 829 -6.40 -15.38 -21.79
C ASP A 829 -6.65 -14.70 -20.44
N ARG A 830 -5.62 -14.60 -19.58
CA ARG A 830 -5.70 -13.85 -18.32
C ARG A 830 -5.82 -12.35 -18.56
N VAL A 831 -5.05 -11.80 -19.50
CA VAL A 831 -5.15 -10.38 -19.88
C VAL A 831 -6.54 -10.06 -20.43
N LYS A 832 -7.09 -10.91 -21.30
CA LYS A 832 -8.46 -10.75 -21.82
C LYS A 832 -9.51 -10.82 -20.71
N ARG A 833 -9.39 -11.80 -19.80
CA ARG A 833 -10.30 -11.92 -18.65
C ARG A 833 -10.22 -10.67 -17.77
N PHE A 834 -9.01 -10.23 -17.40
CA PHE A 834 -8.84 -9.05 -16.57
C PHE A 834 -9.44 -7.80 -17.23
N ALA A 835 -9.19 -7.58 -18.53
CA ALA A 835 -9.81 -6.47 -19.27
C ALA A 835 -11.34 -6.55 -19.31
N HIS A 836 -11.91 -7.76 -19.42
CA HIS A 836 -13.34 -7.98 -19.33
C HIS A 836 -13.91 -7.67 -17.93
N GLU A 837 -13.26 -8.15 -16.87
CA GLU A 837 -13.64 -7.86 -15.47
C GLU A 837 -13.55 -6.35 -15.15
N VAL A 838 -12.52 -5.65 -15.65
CA VAL A 838 -12.45 -4.18 -15.59
C VAL A 838 -13.62 -3.53 -16.32
N GLY A 839 -14.01 -4.05 -17.49
CA GLY A 839 -15.16 -3.58 -18.25
C GLY A 839 -16.46 -3.66 -17.44
N ILE A 840 -16.71 -4.81 -16.80
CA ILE A 840 -17.88 -5.00 -15.91
C ILE A 840 -17.88 -3.96 -14.79
N MET A 841 -16.74 -3.78 -14.10
CA MET A 841 -16.67 -2.84 -12.97
C MET A 841 -16.95 -1.40 -13.41
N ARG A 842 -16.41 -0.96 -14.54
CA ARG A 842 -16.62 0.40 -15.04
C ARG A 842 -18.05 0.65 -15.54
N GLU A 843 -18.67 -0.37 -16.13
CA GLU A 843 -20.06 -0.29 -16.58
C GLU A 843 -21.02 -0.26 -15.39
N ARG A 844 -20.83 -1.15 -14.41
CA ARG A 844 -21.74 -1.31 -13.27
C ARG A 844 -21.57 -0.20 -12.23
N TRP A 845 -20.34 0.17 -11.92
CA TRP A 845 -20.00 1.10 -10.84
C TRP A 845 -19.49 2.44 -11.39
N SER A 846 -20.10 2.91 -12.49
CA SER A 846 -19.64 4.10 -13.21
C SER A 846 -19.54 5.35 -12.33
N ASP A 847 -20.39 5.48 -11.32
CA ASP A 847 -20.42 6.64 -10.42
C ASP A 847 -19.16 6.69 -9.55
N TYR A 848 -18.66 5.56 -9.05
CA TYR A 848 -17.40 5.50 -8.31
C TYR A 848 -16.20 5.92 -9.19
N TYR A 849 -16.22 5.56 -10.47
CA TYR A 849 -15.16 5.93 -11.41
C TYR A 849 -15.31 7.35 -11.98
N GLY A 850 -16.54 7.86 -12.10
CA GLY A 850 -16.87 9.14 -12.73
C GLY A 850 -16.92 10.31 -11.75
N LEU A 851 -17.54 10.10 -10.59
CA LEU A 851 -17.68 11.09 -9.52
C LEU A 851 -16.52 11.00 -8.51
N GLY A 852 -15.93 9.81 -8.37
CA GLY A 852 -14.87 9.50 -7.40
C GLY A 852 -15.39 8.68 -6.22
N ASP A 853 -14.47 8.00 -5.53
CA ASP A 853 -14.79 7.22 -4.33
C ASP A 853 -15.16 8.15 -3.16
N PRO A 854 -16.29 7.93 -2.46
CA PRO A 854 -16.73 8.79 -1.36
C PRO A 854 -15.78 8.77 -0.15
N TYR A 855 -15.02 7.70 0.05
CA TYR A 855 -14.06 7.56 1.14
C TYR A 855 -12.64 7.99 0.73
N TYR A 856 -12.54 8.73 -0.38
CA TYR A 856 -11.29 9.30 -0.85
C TYR A 856 -11.51 10.74 -1.30
N SER A 857 -10.77 11.68 -0.71
CA SER A 857 -10.94 13.09 -1.06
C SER A 857 -10.72 13.30 -2.56
N PRO A 858 -11.63 14.02 -3.26
CA PRO A 858 -11.45 14.33 -4.66
C PRO A 858 -10.25 15.24 -4.93
N LEU A 859 -9.65 15.83 -3.89
CA LEU A 859 -8.44 16.65 -3.97
C LEU A 859 -7.14 15.82 -3.97
N LEU A 860 -7.21 14.50 -3.74
CA LEU A 860 -6.06 13.58 -3.75
C LEU A 860 -5.88 12.84 -5.10
N ARG A 861 -6.38 13.40 -6.23
CA ARG A 861 -6.46 12.71 -7.53
C ARG A 861 -5.14 12.67 -8.30
N SER A 862 -4.90 11.55 -8.99
CA SER A 862 -3.68 11.21 -9.73
C SER A 862 -3.46 11.90 -11.10
N TYR A 863 -4.29 12.87 -11.48
CA TYR A 863 -4.35 13.36 -12.87
C TYR A 863 -3.51 14.60 -13.18
N GLU A 864 -2.95 15.27 -12.16
CA GLU A 864 -1.96 16.32 -12.38
C GLU A 864 -0.55 15.81 -12.08
N PRO A 865 0.38 15.87 -13.03
CA PRO A 865 1.71 15.24 -12.92
C PRO A 865 2.63 15.87 -11.86
N LEU A 866 2.16 16.85 -11.09
CA LEU A 866 2.87 17.51 -10.00
C LEU A 866 2.14 17.43 -8.64
N ASP A 867 0.91 16.90 -8.61
CA ASP A 867 0.06 16.80 -7.40
C ASP A 867 -0.09 15.33 -6.98
N THR A 868 1.02 14.60 -6.88
CA THR A 868 1.00 13.18 -6.48
C THR A 868 0.86 13.08 -4.96
N TYR A 869 -0.35 13.32 -4.45
CA TYR A 869 -0.63 13.06 -3.04
C TYR A 869 -0.78 11.59 -2.71
N TRP A 870 -0.93 10.72 -3.71
CA TRP A 870 -0.72 9.27 -3.65
C TRP A 870 -0.58 8.73 -5.08
N SER A 871 0.42 7.89 -5.33
CA SER A 871 0.50 7.07 -6.54
C SER A 871 0.84 5.63 -6.17
N PHE A 872 0.04 4.70 -6.69
CA PHE A 872 0.08 3.26 -6.44
C PHE A 872 1.40 2.59 -6.86
#